data_AF-A0A9W9NGP7-F1
#
_entry.id   AF-A0A9W9NGP7-F1
#
_cell.length_a   1.000
_cell.length_b   1.000
_cell.length_c   1.000
_cell.angle_alpha   90.00
_cell.angle_beta   90.00
_cell.angle_gamma   90.00
#
_symmetry.space_group_name_H-M   'P 1'
#
loop_
_entity.id
_entity.type
_entity.pdbx_description
1 polymer ?
#
loop_
_entity_poly.entity_id
_entity_poly.type
_entity_poly.pdbx_seq_one_letter_code
_entity_poly.pdbx_strand_id
1 'polypeptide(L)'
;MSLKRSHSQWPEVIPSFIRRHEEHVDWDNLGAATRAWRHFVRERWVGGDTADQQKRDLIEEWATADQEFRDGYQSRAPEDEPNFFEGPELKDESFIKSDVEGSCMVYICITELNEEKQALLAKAILGLFPWEEGEEFLADEIVMFLPVKDNQDILETFKLQQSVARPDFLDMHMALDGTVLFRDCYPKLIIDDRTLETGLGLWVQFETNGIYETAYRAQIMSAEHAECYRDIGPGNQRSIPLALQYIEKRYPDLNENRDPKFILEDEPVDMRKPIVDIYQGEEVDLVDDYAPGFREAEEEGNGLAIGFDLRGILANDGSSLRITIPRWELPLLKVYNTEKHYDVVVVGAGFSGLQAAPSVRATGFNVCVVEATNRVGGKTLTVQSCEKGFNDLGASWVNNTNQSEMFKLCKRYGVDTEIQRDHGDTVIQSADGSITKVPFGQLPGNPDVLLGLLDVFRTTCSLIDLDNPTKSARAREIDQPTFREFCIQESQSEDALDIANLLSTCLVGVESDEVSALFMLLYFKSGAGIDNIISDQKNGGQYLRNRQGNQTISQRMAEELGPNSVFLRMPVTSIDQLRDGCCAVHTEGGISFPCKRVIVSIPTTLYRQIAFNPALPKRKAILSENTATGYYTKVIYVFKEPWWQKAGFSGVLDSDKGPIIFTRDTSIPADNQWSITCFIVGDKGRSWSKLPRAVRLQRAWEQFCRAFGTFVHVPAPTNTLEMEWIKEPFFFGAPCPITTPGVLTKVGDELATPVGRVHFVGTETSRDWRGYMEGAVRSGQRGGAEVVKALLAEPVAHL
;
A
#
# COMPACT_ATOMS: atom_id res chain seq x y z
N MET A 1 3.69 29.40 -32.03
CA MET A 1 3.42 28.11 -31.36
C MET A 1 2.60 28.41 -30.12
N SER A 2 1.48 27.74 -29.88
CA SER A 2 0.65 28.05 -28.69
C SER A 2 1.36 27.54 -27.43
N LEU A 3 1.54 28.41 -26.44
CA LEU A 3 1.93 28.03 -25.08
C LEU A 3 0.91 26.98 -24.58
N LYS A 4 1.33 25.72 -24.45
CA LYS A 4 0.47 24.67 -23.87
C LYS A 4 0.36 24.90 -22.37
N ARG A 5 -0.86 24.87 -21.82
CA ARG A 5 -1.21 25.01 -20.39
C ARG A 5 -0.31 24.23 -19.42
N SER A 6 0.25 23.09 -19.85
CA SER A 6 1.17 22.26 -19.05
C SER A 6 2.50 22.93 -18.66
N HIS A 7 2.80 24.16 -19.12
CA HIS A 7 4.05 24.87 -18.84
C HIS A 7 3.87 26.09 -17.92
N SER A 8 2.65 26.39 -17.43
CA SER A 8 2.36 27.63 -16.70
C SER A 8 2.87 27.62 -15.25
N GLN A 9 2.99 26.44 -14.62
CA GLN A 9 3.43 26.33 -13.23
C GLN A 9 4.96 26.44 -13.07
N TRP A 10 5.39 27.17 -12.04
CA TRP A 10 6.80 27.30 -11.65
C TRP A 10 7.24 26.17 -10.70
N PRO A 11 8.22 25.31 -11.00
CA PRO A 11 8.44 24.09 -10.21
C PRO A 11 9.30 24.23 -8.94
N GLU A 12 10.05 25.32 -8.77
CA GLU A 12 11.04 25.49 -7.68
C GLU A 12 10.85 26.77 -6.85
N VAL A 13 11.69 27.01 -5.82
CA VAL A 13 11.61 28.21 -4.96
C VAL A 13 11.89 29.48 -5.77
N ILE A 14 11.19 30.57 -5.46
CA ILE A 14 11.38 31.89 -6.08
C ILE A 14 12.82 32.37 -5.81
N PRO A 15 13.61 32.76 -6.83
CA PRO A 15 14.97 33.25 -6.64
C PRO A 15 15.05 34.46 -5.68
N SER A 16 16.06 34.48 -4.81
CA SER A 16 16.22 35.47 -3.72
C SER A 16 16.42 36.92 -4.18
N PHE A 17 16.70 37.16 -5.45
CA PHE A 17 16.83 38.50 -6.03
C PHE A 17 15.48 39.11 -6.46
N ILE A 18 14.41 38.32 -6.50
CA ILE A 18 13.04 38.83 -6.67
C ILE A 18 12.62 39.43 -5.34
N ARG A 19 12.38 40.73 -5.33
CA ARG A 19 12.09 41.50 -4.10
C ARG A 19 10.59 41.62 -3.87
N ARG A 20 10.20 41.76 -2.61
CA ARG A 20 8.86 42.16 -2.22
C ARG A 20 8.65 43.63 -2.59
N HIS A 21 7.55 43.96 -3.26
CA HIS A 21 7.14 45.35 -3.39
C HIS A 21 6.46 45.77 -2.09
N GLU A 22 7.12 46.66 -1.33
CA GLU A 22 6.68 47.09 0.00
C GLU A 22 5.74 48.31 -0.04
N GLU A 23 5.58 48.94 -1.22
CA GLU A 23 4.76 50.13 -1.40
C GLU A 23 3.37 49.78 -1.98
N HIS A 24 2.40 50.69 -1.81
CA HIS A 24 1.06 50.54 -2.38
C HIS A 24 1.15 50.51 -3.91
N VAL A 25 0.54 49.50 -4.53
CA VAL A 25 0.54 49.33 -5.99
C VAL A 25 -0.46 50.30 -6.64
N ASP A 26 -0.01 51.07 -7.63
CA ASP A 26 -0.88 51.87 -8.51
C ASP A 26 -1.44 50.98 -9.63
N TRP A 27 -2.75 50.73 -9.59
CA TRP A 27 -3.43 49.73 -10.41
C TRP A 27 -3.45 50.09 -11.91
N ASP A 28 -3.43 51.37 -12.27
CA ASP A 28 -3.45 51.80 -13.67
C ASP A 28 -2.09 51.53 -14.36
N ASN A 29 -1.00 51.72 -13.62
CA ASN A 29 0.36 51.49 -14.09
C ASN A 29 0.73 49.99 -14.14
N LEU A 30 0.14 49.19 -13.25
CA LEU A 30 0.32 47.74 -13.19
C LEU A 30 -0.10 47.04 -14.50
N GLY A 31 -1.24 47.43 -15.05
CA GLY A 31 -1.78 46.81 -16.26
C GLY A 31 -0.85 46.97 -17.47
N ALA A 32 -0.25 48.15 -17.63
CA ALA A 32 0.67 48.42 -18.74
C ALA A 32 1.99 47.65 -18.61
N ALA A 33 2.56 47.59 -17.41
CA ALA A 33 3.77 46.83 -17.13
C ALA A 33 3.56 45.31 -17.28
N THR A 34 2.43 44.78 -16.84
CA THR A 34 2.07 43.35 -17.03
C THR A 34 1.91 42.98 -18.51
N ARG A 35 1.29 43.84 -19.33
CA ARG A 35 1.20 43.61 -20.79
C ARG A 35 2.58 43.59 -21.44
N ALA A 36 3.45 44.52 -21.06
CA ALA A 36 4.82 44.58 -21.56
C ALA A 36 5.60 43.28 -21.27
N TRP A 37 5.49 42.75 -20.05
CA TRP A 37 6.08 41.47 -19.65
C TRP A 37 5.57 40.29 -20.49
N ARG A 38 4.25 40.19 -20.69
CA ARG A 38 3.63 39.13 -21.49
C ARG A 38 4.11 39.17 -22.95
N HIS A 39 4.22 40.37 -23.50
CA HIS A 39 4.74 40.56 -24.84
C HIS A 39 6.20 40.09 -24.94
N PHE A 40 7.05 40.44 -23.97
CA PHE A 40 8.43 39.98 -23.86
C PHE A 40 8.55 38.45 -23.80
N VAL A 41 7.79 37.79 -22.91
CA VAL A 41 7.81 36.32 -22.77
C VAL A 41 7.42 35.65 -24.09
N ARG A 42 6.38 36.14 -24.78
CA ARG A 42 5.94 35.56 -26.05
C ARG A 42 6.97 35.69 -27.17
N GLU A 43 7.67 36.82 -27.28
CA GLU A 43 8.72 36.99 -28.29
C GLU A 43 9.90 36.03 -28.04
N ARG A 44 10.20 35.73 -26.78
CA ARG A 44 11.44 35.05 -26.38
C ARG A 44 11.25 33.56 -26.05
N TRP A 45 10.02 33.08 -25.89
CA TRP A 45 9.73 31.70 -25.51
C TRP A 45 9.98 30.72 -26.67
N VAL A 46 10.77 29.66 -26.42
CA VAL A 46 11.17 28.67 -27.43
C VAL A 46 10.58 27.27 -27.14
N GLY A 47 10.36 26.92 -25.87
CA GLY A 47 9.74 25.64 -25.43
C GLY A 47 10.67 24.41 -25.58
N GLY A 48 10.31 23.28 -24.93
CA GLY A 48 11.06 22.00 -24.97
C GLY A 48 11.47 21.47 -23.59
N ASP A 49 12.38 20.48 -23.55
CA ASP A 49 12.85 19.77 -22.33
C ASP A 49 13.63 20.67 -21.32
N THR A 50 13.84 21.95 -21.64
CA THR A 50 14.56 22.95 -20.82
C THR A 50 13.67 24.10 -20.33
N ALA A 51 12.33 23.92 -20.36
CA ALA A 51 11.35 24.95 -20.08
C ALA A 51 11.59 25.73 -18.77
N ASP A 52 12.08 25.08 -17.71
CA ASP A 52 12.25 25.73 -16.40
C ASP A 52 13.50 26.61 -16.28
N GLN A 53 14.58 26.27 -16.98
CA GLN A 53 15.76 27.16 -17.06
C GLN A 53 15.41 28.40 -17.88
N GLN A 54 14.70 28.23 -19.01
CA GLN A 54 14.26 29.35 -19.84
C GLN A 54 13.35 30.32 -19.09
N LYS A 55 12.44 29.82 -18.23
CA LYS A 55 11.61 30.65 -17.37
C LYS A 55 12.44 31.53 -16.41
N ARG A 56 13.53 31.00 -15.84
CA ARG A 56 14.45 31.76 -14.95
C ARG A 56 15.16 32.88 -15.69
N ASP A 57 15.73 32.54 -16.84
CA ASP A 57 16.51 33.48 -17.63
C ASP A 57 15.63 34.66 -18.07
N LEU A 58 14.35 34.42 -18.41
CA LEU A 58 13.40 35.48 -18.78
C LEU A 58 13.06 36.41 -17.62
N ILE A 59 12.80 35.89 -16.42
CA ILE A 59 12.51 36.75 -15.26
C ILE A 59 13.75 37.55 -14.88
N GLU A 60 14.92 36.91 -14.85
CA GLU A 60 16.17 37.59 -14.53
C GLU A 60 16.48 38.71 -15.53
N GLU A 61 16.30 38.46 -16.83
CA GLU A 61 16.46 39.47 -17.87
C GLU A 61 15.49 40.65 -17.65
N TRP A 62 14.21 40.38 -17.37
CA TRP A 62 13.22 41.44 -17.17
C TRP A 62 13.45 42.25 -15.88
N ALA A 63 13.75 41.55 -14.77
CA ALA A 63 13.96 42.16 -13.46
C ALA A 63 15.26 42.99 -13.40
N THR A 64 16.27 42.62 -14.19
CA THR A 64 17.57 43.34 -14.23
C THR A 64 17.69 44.36 -15.36
N ALA A 65 16.77 44.35 -16.33
CA ALA A 65 16.72 45.34 -17.40
C ALA A 65 16.54 46.78 -16.87
N ASP A 66 16.98 47.76 -17.66
CA ASP A 66 16.69 49.16 -17.39
C ASP A 66 15.24 49.53 -17.78
N GLN A 67 14.82 50.72 -17.37
CA GLN A 67 13.46 51.20 -17.67
C GLN A 67 13.23 51.39 -19.18
N GLU A 68 14.25 51.79 -19.93
CA GLU A 68 14.15 52.03 -21.37
C GLU A 68 13.81 50.73 -22.12
N PHE A 69 14.42 49.61 -21.72
CA PHE A 69 14.08 48.28 -22.22
C PHE A 69 12.61 47.94 -21.98
N ARG A 70 12.09 48.17 -20.77
CA ARG A 70 10.71 47.84 -20.39
C ARG A 70 9.71 48.73 -21.12
N ASP A 71 9.99 50.04 -21.21
CA ASP A 71 9.18 51.00 -21.94
C ASP A 71 9.12 50.65 -23.44
N GLY A 72 10.21 50.11 -24.00
CA GLY A 72 10.27 49.58 -25.36
C GLY A 72 9.38 48.36 -25.61
N TYR A 73 9.13 47.55 -24.58
CA TYR A 73 8.14 46.46 -24.64
C TYR A 73 6.71 46.97 -24.39
N GLN A 74 6.53 47.91 -23.46
CA GLN A 74 5.23 48.49 -23.14
C GLN A 74 4.62 49.26 -24.33
N SER A 75 5.45 50.01 -25.07
CA SER A 75 5.02 50.76 -26.26
C SER A 75 4.64 49.89 -27.46
N ARG A 76 5.08 48.61 -27.49
CA ARG A 76 4.79 47.65 -28.56
C ARG A 76 3.78 46.59 -28.15
N ALA A 77 3.44 46.50 -26.86
CA ALA A 77 2.46 45.56 -26.35
C ALA A 77 1.06 45.92 -26.90
N PRO A 78 0.29 44.95 -27.43
CA PRO A 78 -1.04 45.20 -27.96
C PRO A 78 -1.99 45.76 -26.89
N GLU A 79 -2.74 46.83 -27.22
CA GLU A 79 -3.73 47.44 -26.31
C GLU A 79 -4.97 46.56 -26.11
N ASP A 80 -5.29 45.70 -27.07
CA ASP A 80 -6.42 44.76 -27.08
C ASP A 80 -6.09 43.44 -26.40
N GLU A 81 -4.91 43.31 -25.79
CA GLU A 81 -4.56 42.14 -25.03
C GLU A 81 -5.46 42.06 -23.77
N PRO A 82 -6.33 41.04 -23.65
CA PRO A 82 -7.36 41.03 -22.62
C PRO A 82 -6.71 41.12 -21.23
N ASN A 83 -7.08 42.17 -20.50
CA ASN A 83 -6.97 42.15 -19.04
C ASN A 83 -7.85 40.98 -18.61
N PHE A 84 -7.26 39.94 -18.01
CA PHE A 84 -7.97 38.71 -17.65
C PHE A 84 -9.16 38.95 -16.68
N PHE A 85 -9.33 40.18 -16.19
CA PHE A 85 -10.34 40.63 -15.25
C PHE A 85 -11.52 41.40 -15.85
N GLU A 86 -11.51 41.76 -17.14
CA GLU A 86 -12.75 42.12 -17.83
C GLU A 86 -13.32 40.88 -18.50
N GLY A 87 -13.92 40.01 -17.68
CA GLY A 87 -14.91 39.07 -18.19
C GLY A 87 -16.01 39.87 -18.90
N PRO A 88 -16.62 39.33 -19.97
CA PRO A 88 -17.70 40.03 -20.65
C PRO A 88 -18.79 40.36 -19.63
N GLU A 89 -19.33 41.58 -19.67
CA GLU A 89 -20.56 41.92 -18.93
C GLU A 89 -21.60 40.81 -19.20
N LEU A 90 -21.80 39.94 -18.21
CA LEU A 90 -22.65 38.77 -18.29
C LEU A 90 -24.11 39.22 -18.38
N LYS A 91 -24.62 39.27 -19.61
CA LYS A 91 -26.06 39.43 -19.89
C LYS A 91 -26.72 38.17 -20.46
N ASP A 92 -26.05 37.02 -20.45
CA ASP A 92 -26.61 35.81 -21.03
C ASP A 92 -26.34 34.59 -20.13
N GLU A 93 -27.41 34.00 -19.60
CA GLU A 93 -27.44 32.83 -18.69
C GLU A 93 -27.10 31.50 -19.39
N SER A 94 -26.28 31.52 -20.44
CA SER A 94 -26.14 30.38 -21.36
C SER A 94 -24.70 29.92 -21.64
N PHE A 95 -23.72 30.27 -20.80
CA PHE A 95 -22.39 29.63 -20.83
C PHE A 95 -22.22 28.58 -19.73
N ILE A 96 -22.32 27.33 -20.17
CA ILE A 96 -22.09 26.09 -19.42
C ILE A 96 -20.59 25.91 -19.12
N LYS A 97 -20.30 25.63 -17.84
CA LYS A 97 -19.19 24.83 -17.28
C LYS A 97 -17.91 24.78 -18.11
N SER A 98 -16.95 25.65 -17.82
CA SER A 98 -15.55 25.43 -18.16
C SER A 98 -14.83 24.80 -16.97
N ASP A 99 -14.22 23.63 -17.18
CA ASP A 99 -13.49 22.77 -16.23
C ASP A 99 -12.23 23.38 -15.57
N VAL A 100 -12.37 24.57 -14.96
CA VAL A 100 -11.51 25.03 -13.87
C VAL A 100 -12.44 25.66 -12.86
N GLU A 101 -13.20 24.82 -12.15
CA GLU A 101 -13.81 25.24 -10.90
C GLU A 101 -12.69 25.66 -9.95
N GLY A 102 -12.83 26.83 -9.35
CA GLY A 102 -11.82 27.45 -8.48
C GLY A 102 -11.56 26.55 -7.29
N SER A 103 -10.37 25.94 -7.27
CA SER A 103 -9.96 25.02 -6.21
C SER A 103 -10.00 25.71 -4.85
N CYS A 104 -10.94 25.33 -3.99
CA CYS A 104 -10.99 25.87 -2.66
C CYS A 104 -9.83 25.34 -1.82
N MET A 105 -8.96 26.24 -1.31
CA MET A 105 -7.79 25.89 -0.49
C MET A 105 -8.06 26.10 1.01
N VAL A 106 -7.92 25.04 1.81
CA VAL A 106 -7.98 25.07 3.27
C VAL A 106 -6.60 24.91 3.86
N TYR A 107 -6.24 25.70 4.87
CA TYR A 107 -4.91 25.71 5.46
C TYR A 107 -4.93 25.26 6.91
N ILE A 108 -3.98 24.41 7.32
CA ILE A 108 -3.90 23.91 8.70
C ILE A 108 -2.65 24.52 9.36
N CYS A 109 -2.85 25.20 10.49
CA CYS A 109 -1.84 25.96 11.22
C CYS A 109 -2.04 25.81 12.75
N ILE A 110 -1.57 24.70 13.31
CA ILE A 110 -1.71 24.36 14.74
C ILE A 110 -0.34 24.37 15.44
N THR A 111 -0.29 24.57 16.75
CA THR A 111 0.98 24.67 17.52
C THR A 111 1.66 23.31 17.76
N GLU A 112 0.88 22.25 17.88
CA GLU A 112 1.38 20.89 18.03
C GLU A 112 0.32 19.90 17.53
N LEU A 113 0.74 18.68 17.20
CA LEU A 113 -0.16 17.64 16.73
C LEU A 113 -0.02 16.40 17.61
N ASN A 114 -0.83 16.35 18.67
CA ASN A 114 -0.98 15.21 19.58
C ASN A 114 -2.26 14.43 19.23
N GLU A 115 -2.50 13.28 19.87
CA GLU A 115 -3.65 12.41 19.58
C GLU A 115 -5.01 13.13 19.73
N GLU A 116 -5.13 14.02 20.72
CA GLU A 116 -6.32 14.85 20.93
C GLU A 116 -6.54 15.81 19.76
N LYS A 117 -5.50 16.58 19.35
CA LYS A 117 -5.59 17.53 18.24
C LYS A 117 -5.78 16.83 16.89
N GLN A 118 -5.28 15.61 16.72
CA GLN A 118 -5.58 14.79 15.54
C GLN A 118 -7.07 14.47 15.45
N ALA A 119 -7.69 14.07 16.57
CA ALA A 119 -9.13 13.82 16.65
C ALA A 119 -9.96 15.07 16.35
N LEU A 120 -9.60 16.21 16.95
CA LEU A 120 -10.31 17.47 16.72
C LEU A 120 -10.13 17.97 15.28
N LEU A 121 -8.96 17.78 14.67
CA LEU A 121 -8.68 18.15 13.28
C LEU A 121 -9.54 17.34 12.31
N ALA A 122 -9.72 16.05 12.54
CA ALA A 122 -10.64 15.25 11.74
C ALA A 122 -12.08 15.74 11.82
N LYS A 123 -12.56 16.05 13.04
CA LYS A 123 -13.91 16.61 13.23
C LYS A 123 -14.06 17.93 12.47
N ALA A 124 -13.07 18.81 12.54
CA ALA A 124 -13.08 20.08 11.81
C ALA A 124 -13.10 19.87 10.29
N ILE A 125 -12.32 18.92 9.77
CA ILE A 125 -12.31 18.59 8.33
C ILE A 125 -13.67 18.03 7.90
N LEU A 126 -14.27 17.11 8.66
CA LEU A 126 -15.59 16.56 8.37
C LEU A 126 -16.68 17.65 8.33
N GLY A 127 -16.55 18.68 9.17
CA GLY A 127 -17.47 19.83 9.17
C GLY A 127 -17.44 20.66 7.89
N LEU A 128 -16.33 20.65 7.15
CA LEU A 128 -16.21 21.38 5.88
C LEU A 128 -16.92 20.70 4.70
N PHE A 129 -17.42 19.48 4.89
CA PHE A 129 -18.15 18.71 3.87
C PHE A 129 -19.59 18.47 4.34
N PRO A 130 -20.52 19.43 4.15
CA PRO A 130 -21.92 19.21 4.50
C PRO A 130 -22.52 18.09 3.65
N TRP A 131 -23.20 17.16 4.32
CA TRP A 131 -23.73 15.92 3.78
C TRP A 131 -25.17 16.10 3.28
N GLU A 132 -25.36 16.69 2.11
CA GLU A 132 -26.66 16.65 1.41
C GLU A 132 -26.52 16.16 -0.05
N GLU A 133 -27.58 15.50 -0.49
CA GLU A 133 -27.76 14.73 -1.75
C GLU A 133 -27.08 15.32 -3.00
N GLY A 134 -25.80 15.05 -3.18
CA GLY A 134 -25.14 15.13 -4.49
C GLY A 134 -24.78 16.52 -5.01
N GLU A 135 -24.71 17.55 -4.16
CA GLU A 135 -24.03 18.80 -4.52
C GLU A 135 -22.60 18.85 -3.99
N GLU A 136 -21.69 19.40 -4.81
CA GLU A 136 -20.24 19.41 -4.59
C GLU A 136 -19.83 20.47 -3.55
N PHE A 137 -19.02 20.11 -2.55
CA PHE A 137 -18.71 21.01 -1.42
C PHE A 137 -17.23 21.35 -1.18
N LEU A 138 -17.05 22.68 -1.08
CA LEU A 138 -16.13 23.54 -0.32
C LEU A 138 -14.61 23.39 -0.36
N ALA A 139 -14.00 22.26 -0.71
CA ALA A 139 -12.53 22.15 -0.72
C ALA A 139 -12.02 21.14 -1.77
N ASP A 140 -11.21 21.62 -2.72
CA ASP A 140 -10.51 20.77 -3.70
C ASP A 140 -9.04 20.53 -3.31
N GLU A 141 -8.46 21.36 -2.44
CA GLU A 141 -7.09 21.17 -1.93
C GLU A 141 -6.99 21.54 -0.45
N ILE A 142 -6.26 20.73 0.33
CA ILE A 142 -5.94 21.02 1.73
C ILE A 142 -4.43 21.16 1.87
N VAL A 143 -3.95 22.30 2.35
CA VAL A 143 -2.52 22.55 2.51
C VAL A 143 -2.19 22.56 4.00
N MET A 144 -1.39 21.60 4.45
CA MET A 144 -0.95 21.52 5.83
C MET A 144 0.43 22.15 5.98
N PHE A 145 0.53 23.13 6.87
CA PHE A 145 1.81 23.68 7.26
C PHE A 145 2.27 23.04 8.58
N LEU A 146 3.59 23.00 8.78
CA LEU A 146 4.20 22.43 9.98
C LEU A 146 3.70 23.12 11.25
N PRO A 147 3.79 22.45 12.41
CA PRO A 147 3.43 23.07 13.67
C PRO A 147 4.19 24.38 13.90
N VAL A 148 3.44 25.43 14.18
CA VAL A 148 3.99 26.76 14.44
C VAL A 148 4.79 26.68 15.75
N LYS A 149 6.04 27.16 15.79
CA LYS A 149 6.81 27.18 17.05
C LYS A 149 6.07 28.08 18.05
N ASP A 150 6.07 27.68 19.33
CA ASP A 150 5.46 28.46 20.42
C ASP A 150 5.78 29.97 20.30
N ASN A 151 4.74 30.80 20.37
CA ASN A 151 4.74 32.27 20.26
C ASN A 151 5.00 32.89 18.86
N GLN A 152 4.95 32.13 17.76
CA GLN A 152 4.90 32.74 16.43
C GLN A 152 3.46 33.12 16.05
N ASP A 153 3.28 34.33 15.51
CA ASP A 153 1.99 34.77 14.98
C ASP A 153 1.62 33.92 13.76
N ILE A 154 0.39 33.39 13.77
CA ILE A 154 -0.11 32.46 12.76
C ILE A 154 -0.21 33.12 11.38
N LEU A 155 -0.57 34.41 11.32
CA LEU A 155 -0.66 35.16 10.07
C LEU A 155 0.73 35.46 9.54
N GLU A 156 1.69 35.78 10.40
CA GLU A 156 3.10 35.95 9.99
C GLU A 156 3.74 34.65 9.49
N THR A 157 3.41 33.51 10.11
CA THR A 157 3.87 32.20 9.66
C THR A 157 3.28 31.83 8.31
N PHE A 158 1.98 32.09 8.13
CA PHE A 158 1.29 31.91 6.85
C PHE A 158 1.90 32.77 5.74
N LYS A 159 2.17 34.05 6.00
CA LYS A 159 2.85 34.96 5.07
C LYS A 159 4.19 34.41 4.59
N LEU A 160 4.99 33.88 5.51
CA LEU A 160 6.29 33.29 5.18
C LEU A 160 6.14 32.06 4.27
N GLN A 161 5.18 31.17 4.54
CA GLN A 161 5.04 29.91 3.80
C GLN A 161 4.30 30.06 2.46
N GLN A 162 3.40 31.04 2.31
CA GLN A 162 2.80 31.36 1.01
C GLN A 162 3.79 31.92 0.01
N SER A 163 4.83 32.64 0.46
CA SER A 163 5.90 33.12 -0.43
C SER A 163 6.67 31.98 -1.13
N VAL A 164 6.42 30.72 -0.71
CA VAL A 164 7.02 29.49 -1.26
C VAL A 164 6.05 28.75 -2.22
N ALA A 165 4.80 29.22 -2.37
CA ALA A 165 3.82 28.59 -3.25
C ALA A 165 4.04 28.98 -4.71
N ARG A 166 4.30 27.96 -5.55
CA ARG A 166 4.60 28.03 -6.99
C ARG A 166 3.66 28.98 -7.77
N PRO A 167 4.08 30.22 -8.09
CA PRO A 167 3.24 31.14 -8.86
C PRO A 167 3.04 30.62 -10.29
N ASP A 168 1.88 30.91 -10.89
CA ASP A 168 1.71 30.73 -12.33
C ASP A 168 2.58 31.78 -13.04
N PHE A 169 3.56 31.30 -13.80
CA PHE A 169 4.53 32.09 -14.53
C PHE A 169 3.87 33.07 -15.51
N LEU A 170 2.69 32.73 -16.03
CA LEU A 170 1.94 33.54 -17.00
C LEU A 170 1.01 34.56 -16.33
N ASP A 171 0.72 34.39 -15.04
CA ASP A 171 -0.11 35.29 -14.22
C ASP A 171 0.70 36.17 -13.25
N MET A 172 2.03 36.16 -13.38
CA MET A 172 2.89 37.11 -12.67
C MET A 172 2.60 38.55 -13.13
N HIS A 173 2.41 39.45 -12.16
CA HIS A 173 2.33 40.87 -12.42
C HIS A 173 3.72 41.50 -12.26
N MET A 174 3.96 42.63 -12.94
CA MET A 174 5.23 43.34 -12.88
C MET A 174 4.96 44.79 -12.51
N ALA A 175 5.65 45.31 -11.51
CA ALA A 175 5.74 46.74 -11.26
C ALA A 175 6.60 47.40 -12.35
N LEU A 176 6.46 48.71 -12.50
CA LEU A 176 7.22 49.50 -13.49
C LEU A 176 8.74 49.34 -13.31
N ASP A 177 9.20 49.25 -12.06
CA ASP A 177 10.61 49.08 -11.70
C ASP A 177 11.16 47.66 -11.96
N GLY A 178 10.34 46.75 -12.50
CA GLY A 178 10.68 45.37 -12.81
C GLY A 178 10.45 44.39 -11.66
N THR A 179 9.90 44.84 -10.54
CA THR A 179 9.57 43.97 -9.40
C THR A 179 8.42 43.04 -9.75
N VAL A 180 8.58 41.74 -9.45
CA VAL A 180 7.51 40.75 -9.62
C VAL A 180 6.50 40.90 -8.49
N LEU A 181 5.24 41.08 -8.85
CA LEU A 181 4.10 41.22 -7.94
C LEU A 181 3.26 39.93 -7.94
N PHE A 182 3.00 39.42 -6.74
CA PHE A 182 2.12 38.27 -6.54
C PHE A 182 0.76 38.76 -6.05
N ARG A 183 -0.28 38.46 -6.81
CA ARG A 183 -1.65 38.73 -6.41
C ARG A 183 -2.24 37.46 -5.81
N ASP A 184 -2.38 37.42 -4.49
CA ASP A 184 -3.19 36.40 -3.82
C ASP A 184 -4.38 37.05 -3.12
N CYS A 185 -5.37 37.45 -3.90
CA CYS A 185 -6.51 38.24 -3.41
C CYS A 185 -7.72 37.42 -2.97
N TYR A 186 -7.59 36.10 -2.87
CA TYR A 186 -8.71 35.20 -2.57
C TYR A 186 -8.84 34.97 -1.05
N PRO A 187 -10.07 34.92 -0.50
CA PRO A 187 -10.30 34.51 0.88
C PRO A 187 -9.71 33.13 1.15
N LYS A 188 -8.98 32.97 2.26
CA LYS A 188 -8.40 31.71 2.71
C LYS A 188 -9.06 31.27 4.01
N LEU A 189 -9.33 29.98 4.13
CA LEU A 189 -9.78 29.37 5.38
C LEU A 189 -8.59 28.72 6.10
N ILE A 190 -8.36 29.11 7.35
CA ILE A 190 -7.31 28.59 8.23
C ILE A 190 -7.97 27.83 9.39
N ILE A 191 -7.55 26.58 9.58
CA ILE A 191 -7.82 25.74 10.76
C ILE A 191 -6.63 25.89 11.70
N ASP A 192 -6.85 26.51 12.85
CA ASP A 192 -5.84 26.65 13.90
C ASP A 192 -6.27 26.00 15.21
N ASP A 193 -5.42 26.08 16.25
CA ASP A 193 -5.74 25.46 17.54
C ASP A 193 -7.08 25.96 18.09
N ARG A 194 -7.37 27.25 17.92
CA ARG A 194 -8.66 27.80 18.34
C ARG A 194 -9.80 27.23 17.51
N THR A 195 -9.63 26.99 16.21
CA THR A 195 -10.63 26.26 15.41
C THR A 195 -10.86 24.85 15.94
N LEU A 196 -9.80 24.13 16.33
CA LEU A 196 -9.91 22.80 16.92
C LEU A 196 -10.61 22.80 18.28
N GLU A 197 -10.56 23.90 19.02
CA GLU A 197 -11.25 24.03 20.30
C GLU A 197 -12.70 24.50 20.17
N THR A 198 -12.97 25.37 19.20
CA THR A 198 -14.19 26.18 19.15
C THR A 198 -15.10 25.92 17.95
N GLY A 199 -14.64 25.15 16.95
CA GLY A 199 -15.38 24.96 15.71
C GLY A 199 -15.48 26.22 14.84
N LEU A 200 -14.75 27.28 15.20
CA LEU A 200 -14.72 28.55 14.47
C LEU A 200 -13.47 28.63 13.58
N GLY A 201 -13.66 28.48 12.27
CA GLY A 201 -12.61 28.62 11.26
C GLY A 201 -12.18 30.07 11.08
N LEU A 202 -10.88 30.32 10.87
CA LEU A 202 -10.34 31.66 10.64
C LEU A 202 -10.30 31.97 9.14
N TRP A 203 -11.08 32.96 8.72
CA TRP A 203 -11.09 33.46 7.34
C TRP A 203 -10.20 34.68 7.22
N VAL A 204 -9.33 34.69 6.21
CA VAL A 204 -8.37 35.78 5.96
C VAL A 204 -8.37 36.16 4.49
N GLN A 205 -8.46 37.45 4.19
CA GLN A 205 -8.28 37.97 2.84
C GLN A 205 -6.96 38.75 2.76
N PHE A 206 -6.11 38.36 1.81
CA PHE A 206 -4.84 39.04 1.53
C PHE A 206 -5.00 40.05 0.38
N GLU A 207 -4.26 41.15 0.45
CA GLU A 207 -3.94 42.05 -0.65
C GLU A 207 -2.74 41.49 -1.46
N THR A 208 -2.13 42.34 -2.30
CA THR A 208 -0.90 42.00 -3.03
C THR A 208 0.27 41.76 -2.06
N ASN A 209 1.10 40.75 -2.37
CA ASN A 209 2.32 40.43 -1.62
C ASN A 209 2.13 40.16 -0.10
N GLY A 210 1.02 39.52 0.27
CA GLY A 210 0.82 38.95 1.61
C GLY A 210 0.53 39.97 2.73
N ILE A 211 0.15 41.20 2.39
CA ILE A 211 -0.45 42.14 3.36
C ILE A 211 -1.92 41.73 3.50
N TYR A 212 -2.49 41.60 4.71
CA TYR A 212 -3.91 41.20 4.86
C TYR A 212 -4.81 42.42 5.06
N GLU A 213 -6.01 42.39 4.48
CA GLU A 213 -6.99 43.49 4.55
C GLU A 213 -8.02 43.25 5.68
N THR A 214 -8.46 42.00 5.88
CA THR A 214 -9.49 41.65 6.86
C THR A 214 -9.35 40.18 7.32
N ALA A 215 -9.57 39.92 8.61
CA ALA A 215 -9.62 38.56 9.18
C ALA A 215 -10.77 38.44 10.20
N TYR A 216 -11.52 37.34 10.17
CA TYR A 216 -12.61 37.05 11.11
C TYR A 216 -12.81 35.55 11.29
N ARG A 217 -13.59 35.16 12.30
CA ARG A 217 -13.93 33.75 12.56
C ARG A 217 -15.39 33.48 12.27
N ALA A 218 -15.67 32.30 11.73
CA ALA A 218 -17.01 31.85 11.36
C ALA A 218 -17.17 30.35 11.62
N GLN A 219 -18.40 29.90 11.88
CA GLN A 219 -18.74 28.54 12.29
C GLN A 219 -18.62 27.53 11.14
N ILE A 220 -17.64 26.63 11.17
CA ILE A 220 -17.42 25.68 10.06
C ILE A 220 -18.43 24.51 10.02
N MET A 221 -19.23 24.31 11.07
CA MET A 221 -20.14 23.16 11.18
C MET A 221 -21.59 23.60 11.39
N SER A 222 -22.27 23.97 10.31
CA SER A 222 -23.69 24.32 10.32
C SER A 222 -24.37 23.81 9.04
N ALA A 223 -25.28 22.84 9.19
CA ALA A 223 -26.10 22.33 8.09
C ALA A 223 -26.96 23.44 7.45
N GLU A 224 -27.37 24.43 8.25
CA GLU A 224 -28.31 25.47 7.83
C GLU A 224 -27.69 26.56 6.92
N HIS A 225 -26.36 26.58 6.74
CA HIS A 225 -25.65 27.70 6.10
C HIS A 225 -24.60 27.28 5.05
N ALA A 226 -24.56 26.00 4.65
CA ALA A 226 -23.62 25.46 3.66
C ALA A 226 -23.58 26.26 2.33
N GLU A 227 -24.74 26.73 1.86
CA GLU A 227 -24.84 27.55 0.65
C GLU A 227 -24.21 28.93 0.81
N CYS A 228 -24.31 29.55 1.98
CA CYS A 228 -23.69 30.85 2.26
C CYS A 228 -22.15 30.75 2.24
N TYR A 229 -21.61 29.63 2.73
CA TYR A 229 -20.17 29.35 2.66
C TYR A 229 -19.68 29.15 1.23
N ARG A 230 -20.52 28.64 0.31
CA ARG A 230 -20.21 28.57 -1.12
C ARG A 230 -20.04 29.96 -1.73
N ASP A 231 -20.88 30.90 -1.33
CA ASP A 231 -20.86 32.28 -1.82
C ASP A 231 -19.73 33.13 -1.21
N ILE A 232 -19.23 32.82 -0.01
CA ILE A 232 -18.08 33.50 0.63
C ILE A 232 -16.76 32.74 0.38
N GLY A 233 -16.85 31.48 -0.05
CA GLY A 233 -15.76 30.52 -0.01
C GLY A 233 -14.59 30.80 -0.95
N PRO A 234 -13.48 30.06 -0.80
CA PRO A 234 -12.20 30.36 -1.43
C PRO A 234 -12.21 30.31 -2.97
N GLY A 235 -13.24 29.68 -3.57
CA GLY A 235 -13.48 29.63 -5.01
C GLY A 235 -14.23 30.85 -5.57
N ASN A 236 -14.82 31.70 -4.73
CA ASN A 236 -15.51 32.91 -5.17
C ASN A 236 -14.55 34.10 -5.17
N GLN A 237 -14.35 34.73 -6.33
CA GLN A 237 -13.38 35.84 -6.50
C GLN A 237 -13.83 37.17 -5.87
N ARG A 238 -14.86 37.16 -5.01
CA ARG A 238 -15.45 38.36 -4.39
C ARG A 238 -14.81 38.63 -3.03
N SER A 239 -14.59 39.91 -2.72
CA SER A 239 -14.22 40.31 -1.36
C SER A 239 -15.32 39.92 -0.38
N ILE A 240 -14.95 39.59 0.85
CA ILE A 240 -15.91 39.15 1.87
C ILE A 240 -17.07 40.16 2.07
N PRO A 241 -16.86 41.49 2.15
CA PRO A 241 -17.96 42.45 2.29
C PRO A 241 -18.97 42.41 1.13
N LEU A 242 -18.50 42.16 -0.10
CA LEU A 242 -19.34 42.02 -1.29
C LEU A 242 -20.07 40.67 -1.32
N ALA A 243 -19.44 39.60 -0.82
CA ALA A 243 -20.09 38.30 -0.68
C ALA A 243 -21.24 38.37 0.34
N LEU A 244 -21.04 39.05 1.47
CA LEU A 244 -22.09 39.28 2.46
C LEU A 244 -23.25 40.10 1.90
N GLN A 245 -22.99 41.21 1.20
CA GLN A 245 -24.03 41.98 0.50
C GLN A 245 -24.77 41.16 -0.57
N TYR A 246 -24.07 40.25 -1.24
CA TYR A 246 -24.68 39.38 -2.23
C TYR A 246 -25.58 38.32 -1.59
N ILE A 247 -25.17 37.73 -0.47
CA ILE A 247 -25.98 36.78 0.30
C ILE A 247 -27.24 37.46 0.82
N GLU A 248 -27.12 38.66 1.42
CA GLU A 248 -28.26 39.48 1.84
C GLU A 248 -29.28 39.68 0.71
N LYS A 249 -28.79 39.89 -0.52
CA LYS A 249 -29.62 40.13 -1.68
C LYS A 249 -30.20 38.86 -2.30
N ARG A 250 -29.44 37.76 -2.29
CA ARG A 250 -29.79 36.49 -2.93
C ARG A 250 -30.77 35.67 -2.08
N TYR A 251 -30.71 35.83 -0.77
CA TYR A 251 -31.52 35.08 0.19
C TYR A 251 -32.32 36.02 1.10
N PRO A 252 -33.25 36.84 0.54
CA PRO A 252 -33.98 37.85 1.29
C PRO A 252 -34.97 37.28 2.33
N ASP A 253 -35.32 35.99 2.22
CA ASP A 253 -36.24 35.27 3.12
C ASP A 253 -35.51 34.49 4.24
N LEU A 254 -34.18 34.64 4.38
CA LEU A 254 -33.48 34.24 5.61
C LEU A 254 -34.08 35.07 6.76
N ASN A 255 -35.03 34.47 7.49
CA ASN A 255 -35.87 35.10 8.52
C ASN A 255 -35.10 36.07 9.43
N GLU A 256 -35.79 37.06 10.02
CA GLU A 256 -35.27 38.10 10.95
C GLU A 256 -34.37 37.59 12.12
N ASN A 257 -34.22 36.27 12.30
CA ASN A 257 -33.28 35.63 13.23
C ASN A 257 -31.96 35.15 12.59
N ARG A 258 -31.76 35.27 11.26
CA ARG A 258 -30.58 34.85 10.50
C ARG A 258 -29.99 36.06 9.74
N ASP A 259 -29.60 37.08 10.50
CA ASP A 259 -28.77 38.21 10.05
C ASP A 259 -27.50 37.65 9.38
N PRO A 260 -26.90 38.24 8.35
CA PRO A 260 -25.56 37.85 7.87
C PRO A 260 -24.49 37.85 8.97
N LYS A 261 -24.71 38.58 10.08
CA LYS A 261 -23.94 38.41 11.32
C LYS A 261 -24.01 37.00 11.92
N PHE A 262 -25.01 36.20 11.60
CA PHE A 262 -25.19 34.82 12.05
C PHE A 262 -24.17 33.86 11.40
N ILE A 263 -23.62 34.19 10.22
CA ILE A 263 -22.42 33.51 9.69
C ILE A 263 -21.21 33.74 10.62
N LEU A 264 -21.27 34.81 11.42
CA LEU A 264 -20.30 35.22 12.43
C LEU A 264 -20.85 34.97 13.85
N GLU A 265 -21.56 33.86 14.09
CA GLU A 265 -21.96 33.50 15.45
C GLU A 265 -20.74 33.46 16.39
N ASP A 266 -20.79 34.27 17.44
CA ASP A 266 -19.76 34.38 18.48
C ASP A 266 -19.78 33.19 19.48
N GLU A 267 -20.73 32.25 19.34
CA GLU A 267 -20.88 31.10 20.25
C GLU A 267 -20.13 29.87 19.73
N PRO A 268 -19.01 29.48 20.37
CA PRO A 268 -18.17 28.39 19.90
C PRO A 268 -18.84 27.03 20.12
N VAL A 269 -18.70 26.15 19.15
CA VAL A 269 -19.04 24.73 19.28
C VAL A 269 -17.84 23.98 19.85
N ASP A 270 -17.99 23.44 21.06
CA ASP A 270 -16.94 22.64 21.71
C ASP A 270 -16.71 21.34 20.93
N MET A 271 -15.65 21.32 20.12
CA MET A 271 -15.27 20.21 19.25
C MET A 271 -14.87 18.94 20.03
N ARG A 272 -14.66 19.05 21.36
CA ARG A 272 -14.41 17.89 22.22
C ARG A 272 -15.67 17.06 22.48
N LYS A 273 -16.86 17.59 22.16
CA LYS A 273 -18.10 16.83 22.27
C LYS A 273 -18.21 15.75 21.17
N PRO A 274 -18.97 14.67 21.41
CA PRO A 274 -19.33 13.72 20.37
C PRO A 274 -19.96 14.40 19.16
N ILE A 275 -19.71 13.91 17.96
CA ILE A 275 -20.17 14.55 16.72
C ILE A 275 -21.71 14.67 16.66
N VAL A 276 -22.43 13.71 17.23
CA VAL A 276 -23.90 13.70 17.32
C VAL A 276 -24.43 14.83 18.21
N ASP A 277 -23.70 15.22 19.25
CA ASP A 277 -24.09 16.32 20.14
C ASP A 277 -23.87 17.68 19.48
N ILE A 278 -22.99 17.73 18.47
CA ILE A 278 -22.67 18.95 17.75
C ILE A 278 -23.76 19.26 16.70
N TYR A 279 -24.28 18.27 15.98
CA TYR A 279 -25.25 18.48 14.90
C TYR A 279 -26.74 18.48 15.33
N GLN A 280 -27.03 18.28 16.63
CA GLN A 280 -28.37 18.43 17.25
C GLN A 280 -29.59 17.96 16.42
N GLY A 281 -29.60 16.73 15.87
CA GLY A 281 -30.78 16.20 15.17
C GLY A 281 -30.69 14.73 14.73
N GLU A 282 -31.83 14.03 14.65
CA GLU A 282 -31.98 12.60 14.28
C GLU A 282 -31.80 12.27 12.78
N GLU A 283 -31.10 13.09 12.00
CA GLU A 283 -30.91 12.84 10.56
C GLU A 283 -29.59 12.14 10.24
N VAL A 284 -29.71 11.18 9.31
CA VAL A 284 -28.78 10.11 8.92
C VAL A 284 -27.31 10.39 9.23
N ASP A 285 -26.84 9.72 10.26
CA ASP A 285 -25.45 9.70 10.71
C ASP A 285 -24.60 8.83 9.78
N LEU A 286 -23.96 9.45 8.79
CA LEU A 286 -23.11 8.76 7.82
C LEU A 286 -21.63 8.70 8.26
N VAL A 287 -21.31 9.05 9.52
CA VAL A 287 -19.91 9.11 10.00
C VAL A 287 -19.20 7.77 9.80
N ASP A 288 -19.90 6.66 10.03
CA ASP A 288 -19.35 5.32 9.85
C ASP A 288 -19.17 4.93 8.37
N ASP A 289 -19.89 5.59 7.44
CA ASP A 289 -19.73 5.36 6.00
C ASP A 289 -18.48 6.07 5.44
N TYR A 290 -18.07 7.20 6.04
CA TYR A 290 -16.96 8.03 5.55
C TYR A 290 -15.70 7.98 6.43
N ALA A 291 -15.85 7.68 7.71
CA ALA A 291 -14.77 7.42 8.66
C ALA A 291 -15.06 6.13 9.46
N PRO A 292 -15.05 4.94 8.80
CA PRO A 292 -15.33 3.68 9.47
C PRO A 292 -14.38 3.43 10.65
N GLY A 293 -14.95 3.15 11.83
CA GLY A 293 -14.19 2.94 13.07
C GLY A 293 -13.88 4.22 13.86
N PHE A 294 -14.33 5.39 13.38
CA PHE A 294 -14.17 6.66 14.09
C PHE A 294 -14.82 6.65 15.48
N ARG A 295 -16.02 6.06 15.60
CA ARG A 295 -16.78 6.00 16.87
C ARG A 295 -16.16 5.03 17.87
N GLU A 296 -15.72 3.87 17.41
CA GLU A 296 -15.01 2.89 18.24
C GLU A 296 -13.67 3.46 18.73
N ALA A 297 -12.97 4.21 17.87
CA ALA A 297 -11.75 4.91 18.24
C ALA A 297 -12.02 6.03 19.27
N GLU A 298 -13.11 6.79 19.11
CA GLU A 298 -13.56 7.81 20.07
C GLU A 298 -13.90 7.21 21.45
N GLU A 299 -14.61 6.07 21.49
CA GLU A 299 -14.95 5.35 22.72
C GLU A 299 -13.74 4.73 23.42
N GLU A 300 -12.71 4.32 22.66
CA GLU A 300 -11.46 3.76 23.19
C GLU A 300 -10.45 4.84 23.60
N GLY A 301 -10.74 6.13 23.38
CA GLY A 301 -9.82 7.24 23.61
C GLY A 301 -8.67 7.30 22.60
N ASN A 302 -8.80 6.58 21.48
CA ASN A 302 -7.82 6.49 20.40
C ASN A 302 -8.21 7.48 19.30
N GLY A 303 -7.53 8.61 19.18
CA GLY A 303 -7.73 9.52 18.05
C GLY A 303 -7.51 8.82 16.70
N LEU A 304 -8.56 8.78 15.87
CA LEU A 304 -8.67 8.37 14.46
C LEU A 304 -8.33 6.92 14.03
N ALA A 305 -9.35 6.29 13.45
CA ALA A 305 -9.25 5.56 12.18
C ALA A 305 -9.96 6.37 11.08
N ILE A 306 -9.22 7.21 10.35
CA ILE A 306 -9.65 7.67 9.03
C ILE A 306 -8.72 7.00 8.03
N GLY A 307 -9.28 6.38 6.99
CA GLY A 307 -8.56 5.59 5.97
C GLY A 307 -7.56 6.35 5.09
N PHE A 308 -7.20 7.59 5.44
CA PHE A 308 -6.05 8.29 4.87
C PHE A 308 -4.78 7.89 5.63
N ASP A 309 -3.66 7.74 4.92
CA ASP A 309 -2.35 7.48 5.55
C ASP A 309 -1.84 8.73 6.27
N LEU A 310 -2.49 9.07 7.39
CA LEU A 310 -2.08 10.18 8.23
C LEU A 310 -0.67 9.97 8.78
N ARG A 311 -0.19 8.73 8.93
CA ARG A 311 1.20 8.48 9.35
C ARG A 311 2.22 8.81 8.26
N GLY A 312 1.88 8.61 6.98
CA GLY A 312 2.67 9.07 5.83
C GLY A 312 2.58 10.58 5.61
N ILE A 313 1.43 11.19 5.88
CA ILE A 313 1.19 12.64 5.88
C ILE A 313 1.99 13.34 7.01
N LEU A 314 2.17 12.68 8.15
CA LEU A 314 2.73 13.29 9.37
C LEU A 314 4.18 12.86 9.66
N ALA A 315 4.89 12.33 8.66
CA ALA A 315 6.28 11.88 8.76
C ALA A 315 7.27 13.07 8.81
N ASN A 316 7.19 13.83 9.90
CA ASN A 316 8.22 14.58 10.62
C ASN A 316 9.61 14.79 9.97
N ASP A 317 9.69 15.44 8.80
CA ASP A 317 10.96 15.90 8.21
C ASP A 317 11.11 17.43 8.20
N GLY A 318 10.09 18.16 8.66
CA GLY A 318 10.13 19.63 8.69
C GLY A 318 9.89 20.29 7.33
N SER A 319 9.21 19.63 6.39
CA SER A 319 8.72 20.23 5.14
C SER A 319 7.22 20.58 5.18
N SER A 320 6.81 21.64 4.48
CA SER A 320 5.38 21.99 4.29
C SER A 320 4.68 20.93 3.45
N LEU A 321 3.58 20.35 3.96
CA LEU A 321 2.90 19.24 3.32
C LEU A 321 1.66 19.72 2.55
N ARG A 322 1.75 19.78 1.22
CA ARG A 322 0.61 20.12 0.36
C ARG A 322 -0.17 18.84 0.04
N ILE A 323 -1.43 18.76 0.47
CA ILE A 323 -2.36 17.67 0.16
C ILE A 323 -3.32 18.19 -0.91
N THR A 324 -2.98 17.99 -2.18
CA THR A 324 -4.01 18.07 -3.22
C THR A 324 -4.93 16.86 -2.99
N ILE A 325 -6.24 17.09 -2.82
CA ILE A 325 -7.22 16.01 -2.84
C ILE A 325 -7.73 16.01 -4.27
N PRO A 326 -7.23 15.15 -5.17
CA PRO A 326 -7.77 15.14 -6.52
C PRO A 326 -9.28 14.89 -6.43
N ARG A 327 -10.07 15.66 -7.17
CA ARG A 327 -11.53 15.47 -7.34
C ARG A 327 -11.93 14.04 -7.75
N TRP A 328 -10.95 13.21 -8.13
CA TRP A 328 -11.05 11.80 -8.52
C TRP A 328 -10.44 10.79 -7.51
N GLU A 329 -9.91 11.24 -6.37
CA GLU A 329 -9.40 10.41 -5.25
C GLU A 329 -10.20 10.54 -3.94
N LEU A 330 -11.24 11.39 -3.91
CA LEU A 330 -12.41 11.04 -3.10
C LEU A 330 -12.81 9.61 -3.51
N PRO A 331 -13.27 8.74 -2.59
CA PRO A 331 -13.91 7.51 -2.99
C PRO A 331 -15.19 7.90 -3.74
N LEU A 332 -15.03 8.27 -5.01
CA LEU A 332 -15.89 7.78 -6.04
C LEU A 332 -16.02 6.32 -5.69
N LEU A 333 -17.19 5.95 -5.16
CA LEU A 333 -18.07 5.05 -5.89
C LEU A 333 -17.58 5.03 -7.34
N LYS A 334 -16.54 4.22 -7.61
CA LYS A 334 -16.48 3.49 -8.83
C LYS A 334 -17.82 2.80 -8.76
N VAL A 335 -18.78 3.39 -9.45
CA VAL A 335 -19.81 2.64 -10.13
C VAL A 335 -18.99 1.72 -11.02
N TYR A 336 -18.46 0.65 -10.42
CA TYR A 336 -18.03 -0.52 -11.13
C TYR A 336 -19.25 -0.82 -11.95
N ASN A 337 -19.14 -0.66 -13.26
CA ASN A 337 -20.28 -0.87 -14.11
C ASN A 337 -20.76 -2.30 -13.80
N THR A 338 -21.84 -2.39 -13.02
CA THR A 338 -22.40 -3.65 -12.52
C THR A 338 -22.99 -4.45 -13.66
N GLU A 339 -23.00 -3.87 -14.87
CA GLU A 339 -23.34 -4.51 -16.13
C GLU A 339 -22.17 -5.31 -16.75
N LYS A 340 -20.93 -5.21 -16.24
CA LYS A 340 -19.81 -5.98 -16.82
C LYS A 340 -19.82 -7.43 -16.33
N HIS A 341 -20.42 -8.29 -17.13
CA HIS A 341 -20.38 -9.74 -16.93
C HIS A 341 -18.98 -10.31 -17.24
N TYR A 342 -18.44 -11.09 -16.30
CA TYR A 342 -17.20 -11.85 -16.50
C TYR A 342 -17.50 -13.29 -16.88
N ASP A 343 -16.65 -13.95 -17.65
CA ASP A 343 -16.73 -15.41 -17.76
C ASP A 343 -16.13 -16.06 -16.51
N VAL A 344 -15.05 -15.47 -15.98
CA VAL A 344 -14.32 -15.99 -14.82
C VAL A 344 -13.97 -14.89 -13.84
N VAL A 345 -14.23 -15.11 -12.55
CA VAL A 345 -13.68 -14.30 -11.46
C VAL A 345 -12.63 -15.13 -10.72
N VAL A 346 -11.44 -14.56 -10.53
CA VAL A 346 -10.36 -15.16 -9.73
C VAL A 346 -10.30 -14.48 -8.38
N VAL A 347 -10.44 -15.24 -7.29
CA VAL A 347 -10.37 -14.74 -5.91
C VAL A 347 -8.95 -14.94 -5.38
N GLY A 348 -8.20 -13.84 -5.25
CA GLY A 348 -6.82 -13.78 -4.76
C GLY A 348 -5.79 -13.50 -5.87
N ALA A 349 -5.01 -12.43 -5.72
CA ALA A 349 -3.95 -11.99 -6.63
C ALA A 349 -2.54 -12.46 -6.19
N GLY A 350 -2.46 -13.68 -5.65
CA GLY A 350 -1.19 -14.41 -5.53
C GLY A 350 -0.76 -15.04 -6.88
N PHE A 351 0.40 -15.70 -6.91
CA PHE A 351 0.91 -16.32 -8.14
C PHE A 351 -0.06 -17.29 -8.81
N SER A 352 -0.79 -18.10 -8.04
CA SER A 352 -1.76 -19.05 -8.61
C SER A 352 -2.89 -18.34 -9.36
N GLY A 353 -3.48 -17.31 -8.78
CA GLY A 353 -4.57 -16.54 -9.38
C GLY A 353 -4.10 -15.71 -10.56
N LEU A 354 -2.98 -14.99 -10.39
CA LEU A 354 -2.37 -14.19 -11.47
C LEU A 354 -1.90 -15.05 -12.64
N GLN A 355 -1.54 -16.32 -12.42
CA GLN A 355 -1.17 -17.24 -13.49
C GLN A 355 -2.40 -17.87 -14.17
N ALA A 356 -3.50 -18.07 -13.46
CA ALA A 356 -4.73 -18.62 -14.03
C ALA A 356 -5.40 -17.65 -15.01
N ALA A 357 -5.43 -16.35 -14.68
CA ALA A 357 -6.12 -15.35 -15.48
C ALA A 357 -5.61 -15.23 -16.94
N PRO A 358 -4.29 -15.20 -17.23
CA PRO A 358 -3.80 -15.17 -18.60
C PRO A 358 -4.25 -16.38 -19.44
N SER A 359 -4.33 -17.58 -18.85
CA SER A 359 -4.79 -18.78 -19.55
C SER A 359 -6.26 -18.67 -20.00
N VAL A 360 -7.11 -18.06 -19.17
CA VAL A 360 -8.52 -17.80 -19.50
C VAL A 360 -8.62 -16.72 -20.57
N ARG A 361 -7.90 -15.61 -20.40
CA ARG A 361 -7.93 -14.48 -21.35
C ARG A 361 -7.42 -14.88 -22.74
N ALA A 362 -6.42 -15.76 -22.81
CA ALA A 362 -5.84 -16.24 -24.07
C ALA A 362 -6.86 -16.99 -24.95
N THR A 363 -7.98 -17.48 -24.39
CA THR A 363 -9.05 -18.13 -25.16
C THR A 363 -10.21 -17.18 -25.49
N GLY A 364 -10.07 -15.88 -25.24
CA GLY A 364 -11.08 -14.87 -25.54
C GLY A 364 -12.16 -14.69 -24.46
N PHE A 365 -12.06 -15.41 -23.34
CA PHE A 365 -12.98 -15.23 -22.21
C PHE A 365 -12.59 -14.02 -21.36
N ASN A 366 -13.58 -13.31 -20.86
CA ASN A 366 -13.38 -12.17 -19.97
C ASN A 366 -13.10 -12.64 -18.55
N VAL A 367 -12.02 -12.14 -17.95
CA VAL A 367 -11.60 -12.51 -16.60
C VAL A 367 -11.23 -11.28 -15.79
N CYS A 368 -11.54 -11.31 -14.50
CA CYS A 368 -10.96 -10.40 -13.52
C CYS A 368 -10.38 -11.15 -12.31
N VAL A 369 -9.53 -10.44 -11.57
CA VAL A 369 -8.95 -10.89 -10.32
C VAL A 369 -9.41 -9.94 -9.21
N VAL A 370 -9.93 -10.49 -8.12
CA VAL A 370 -10.42 -9.76 -6.94
C VAL A 370 -9.52 -10.12 -5.76
N GLU A 371 -8.92 -9.11 -5.14
CA GLU A 371 -7.88 -9.24 -4.11
C GLU A 371 -8.27 -8.48 -2.85
N ALA A 372 -8.14 -9.17 -1.71
CA ALA A 372 -8.55 -8.63 -0.42
C ALA A 372 -7.64 -7.47 0.04
N THR A 373 -6.33 -7.56 -0.24
CA THR A 373 -5.35 -6.56 0.20
C THR A 373 -5.21 -5.40 -0.78
N ASN A 374 -4.43 -4.39 -0.39
CA ASN A 374 -4.08 -3.25 -1.24
C ASN A 374 -2.94 -3.56 -2.24
N ARG A 375 -2.51 -4.81 -2.39
CA ARG A 375 -1.37 -5.19 -3.23
C ARG A 375 -1.55 -6.57 -3.85
N VAL A 376 -0.86 -6.81 -4.96
CA VAL A 376 -0.70 -8.16 -5.52
C VAL A 376 0.51 -8.88 -4.91
N GLY A 377 0.59 -10.19 -5.14
CA GLY A 377 1.73 -11.04 -4.80
C GLY A 377 1.47 -12.02 -3.65
N GLY A 378 0.44 -11.78 -2.84
CA GLY A 378 0.13 -12.65 -1.72
C GLY A 378 1.32 -12.81 -0.77
N LYS A 379 1.82 -14.05 -0.62
CA LYS A 379 2.96 -14.39 0.25
C LYS A 379 4.33 -13.98 -0.33
N THR A 380 4.37 -13.24 -1.43
CA THR A 380 5.54 -12.45 -1.83
C THR A 380 5.34 -11.00 -1.43
N LEU A 381 6.36 -10.45 -0.78
CA LEU A 381 6.40 -9.04 -0.37
C LEU A 381 7.86 -8.60 -0.49
N THR A 382 8.11 -7.67 -1.39
CA THR A 382 9.43 -7.11 -1.66
C THR A 382 9.47 -5.68 -1.15
N VAL A 383 10.51 -5.33 -0.40
CA VAL A 383 10.73 -3.96 0.08
C VAL A 383 12.11 -3.47 -0.32
N GLN A 384 12.22 -2.19 -0.62
CA GLN A 384 13.52 -1.55 -0.83
C GLN A 384 14.25 -1.52 0.52
N SER A 385 15.48 -2.03 0.56
CA SER A 385 16.25 -2.18 1.79
C SER A 385 17.50 -1.31 1.84
N CYS A 386 18.02 -0.91 0.67
CA CYS A 386 19.04 0.11 0.48
C CYS A 386 18.79 0.86 -0.84
N GLU A 387 19.66 1.81 -1.19
CA GLU A 387 19.51 2.68 -2.37
C GLU A 387 19.18 1.91 -3.66
N LYS A 388 19.85 0.77 -3.91
CA LYS A 388 19.69 -0.03 -5.14
C LYS A 388 19.13 -1.43 -4.92
N GLY A 389 19.01 -1.86 -3.66
CA GLY A 389 18.75 -3.26 -3.31
C GLY A 389 17.40 -3.47 -2.65
N PHE A 390 16.87 -4.68 -2.85
CA PHE A 390 15.60 -5.12 -2.32
C PHE A 390 15.75 -6.37 -1.45
N ASN A 391 14.87 -6.52 -0.46
CA ASN A 391 14.73 -7.74 0.31
C ASN A 391 13.29 -8.27 0.23
N ASP A 392 13.17 -9.59 0.14
CA ASP A 392 11.89 -10.28 0.21
C ASP A 392 11.55 -10.64 1.67
N LEU A 393 10.50 -9.99 2.19
CA LEU A 393 9.86 -10.32 3.46
C LEU A 393 8.97 -11.57 3.36
N GLY A 394 8.57 -11.92 2.14
CA GLY A 394 7.85 -13.15 1.79
C GLY A 394 8.77 -14.23 1.23
N ALA A 395 8.28 -15.03 0.27
CA ALA A 395 9.12 -16.03 -0.40
C ALA A 395 10.31 -15.37 -1.14
N SER A 396 11.51 -15.95 -1.00
CA SER A 396 12.77 -15.33 -1.48
C SER A 396 13.53 -16.11 -2.54
N TRP A 397 13.35 -17.43 -2.58
CA TRP A 397 14.21 -18.31 -3.34
C TRP A 397 13.49 -18.98 -4.51
N VAL A 398 14.26 -19.17 -5.58
CA VAL A 398 13.90 -19.95 -6.75
C VAL A 398 15.06 -20.87 -7.16
N ASN A 399 14.87 -21.74 -8.14
CA ASN A 399 15.97 -22.35 -8.88
C ASN A 399 15.64 -22.47 -10.38
N ASN A 400 16.66 -22.75 -11.19
CA ASN A 400 16.55 -22.76 -12.65
C ASN A 400 16.48 -24.15 -13.29
N THR A 401 16.45 -25.23 -12.51
CA THR A 401 16.50 -26.60 -13.05
C THR A 401 15.20 -27.37 -12.87
N ASN A 402 14.59 -27.29 -11.70
CA ASN A 402 13.35 -28.03 -11.38
C ASN A 402 12.21 -27.12 -10.89
N GLN A 403 12.44 -25.81 -10.76
CA GLN A 403 11.41 -24.77 -10.63
C GLN A 403 11.26 -23.97 -11.93
N SER A 404 10.95 -24.70 -13.00
CA SER A 404 11.03 -24.18 -14.36
C SER A 404 9.98 -23.14 -14.72
N GLU A 405 8.79 -23.17 -14.12
CA GLU A 405 7.74 -22.20 -14.43
C GLU A 405 8.06 -20.83 -13.82
N MET A 406 8.51 -20.79 -12.57
CA MET A 406 9.01 -19.56 -11.95
C MET A 406 10.21 -18.99 -12.69
N PHE A 407 11.17 -19.83 -13.08
CA PHE A 407 12.34 -19.35 -13.82
C PHE A 407 11.97 -18.80 -15.20
N LYS A 408 10.95 -19.36 -15.87
CA LYS A 408 10.41 -18.77 -17.12
C LYS A 408 9.84 -17.38 -16.87
N LEU A 409 9.13 -17.16 -15.76
CA LEU A 409 8.60 -15.84 -15.40
C LEU A 409 9.73 -14.84 -15.09
N CYS A 410 10.78 -15.27 -14.38
CA CYS A 410 11.97 -14.42 -14.18
C CYS A 410 12.53 -13.94 -15.52
N LYS A 411 12.74 -14.86 -16.48
CA LYS A 411 13.23 -14.50 -17.83
C LYS A 411 12.26 -13.60 -18.59
N ARG A 412 10.96 -13.91 -18.52
CA ARG A 412 9.92 -13.18 -19.25
C ARG A 412 9.87 -11.71 -18.84
N TYR A 413 10.02 -11.44 -17.55
CA TYR A 413 9.89 -10.10 -16.99
C TYR A 413 11.24 -9.42 -16.70
N GLY A 414 12.34 -10.01 -17.15
CA GLY A 414 13.68 -9.43 -17.00
C GLY A 414 14.11 -9.29 -15.53
N VAL A 415 13.75 -10.25 -14.69
CA VAL A 415 14.18 -10.31 -13.28
C VAL A 415 15.49 -11.07 -13.20
N ASP A 416 16.54 -10.37 -12.78
CA ASP A 416 17.88 -10.93 -12.69
C ASP A 416 18.03 -11.85 -11.47
N THR A 417 18.82 -12.91 -11.62
CA THR A 417 19.07 -13.89 -10.57
C THR A 417 20.50 -13.79 -10.02
N GLU A 418 20.64 -13.94 -8.71
CA GLU A 418 21.91 -14.08 -7.97
C GLU A 418 22.01 -15.49 -7.38
N ILE A 419 23.19 -16.09 -7.40
CA ILE A 419 23.44 -17.40 -6.79
C ILE A 419 23.51 -17.25 -5.28
N GLN A 420 22.79 -18.11 -4.55
CA GLN A 420 22.86 -18.16 -3.09
C GLN A 420 24.27 -18.50 -2.64
N ARG A 421 24.80 -17.71 -1.70
CA ARG A 421 26.09 -17.98 -1.08
C ARG A 421 26.00 -19.26 -0.25
N ASP A 422 26.94 -20.17 -0.49
CA ASP A 422 26.97 -21.54 0.05
C ASP A 422 28.35 -21.92 0.66
N HIS A 423 29.10 -20.94 1.19
CA HIS A 423 30.44 -21.18 1.73
C HIS A 423 30.80 -20.24 2.88
N GLY A 424 31.78 -20.68 3.67
CA GLY A 424 32.23 -20.05 4.92
C GLY A 424 31.90 -20.91 6.14
N ASP A 425 32.16 -20.38 7.33
CA ASP A 425 31.80 -21.03 8.59
C ASP A 425 30.34 -20.70 8.97
N THR A 426 29.59 -21.72 9.35
CA THR A 426 28.26 -21.63 9.97
C THR A 426 28.40 -21.56 11.49
N VAL A 427 27.60 -20.72 12.13
CA VAL A 427 27.52 -20.65 13.60
C VAL A 427 26.46 -21.65 14.09
N ILE A 428 26.79 -22.45 15.11
CA ILE A 428 25.85 -23.35 15.77
C ILE A 428 25.69 -22.91 17.22
N GLN A 429 24.45 -22.73 17.66
CA GLN A 429 24.12 -22.47 19.06
C GLN A 429 23.28 -23.62 19.62
N SER A 430 23.89 -24.44 20.48
CA SER A 430 23.28 -25.65 21.03
C SER A 430 22.28 -25.36 22.16
N ALA A 431 21.50 -26.38 22.53
CA ALA A 431 20.48 -26.28 23.58
C ALA A 431 21.02 -25.91 24.97
N ASP A 432 22.30 -26.15 25.27
CA ASP A 432 22.96 -25.71 26.51
C ASP A 432 23.43 -24.24 26.47
N GLY A 433 23.35 -23.61 25.30
CA GLY A 433 23.78 -22.24 25.05
C GLY A 433 25.23 -22.11 24.58
N SER A 434 25.96 -23.21 24.42
CA SER A 434 27.29 -23.21 23.81
C SER A 434 27.20 -22.75 22.35
N ILE A 435 28.23 -22.02 21.91
CA ILE A 435 28.31 -21.46 20.55
C ILE A 435 29.60 -21.96 19.92
N THR A 436 29.46 -22.65 18.79
CA THR A 436 30.58 -23.18 18.01
C THR A 436 30.46 -22.74 16.55
N LYS A 437 31.49 -23.03 15.76
CA LYS A 437 31.45 -22.84 14.31
C LYS A 437 31.88 -24.10 13.59
N VAL A 438 31.22 -24.39 12.48
CA VAL A 438 31.47 -25.55 11.63
C VAL A 438 31.51 -25.12 10.16
N PRO A 439 32.18 -25.86 9.26
CA PRO A 439 32.10 -25.58 7.83
C PRO A 439 30.64 -25.60 7.34
N PHE A 440 30.32 -24.74 6.38
CA PHE A 440 29.00 -24.67 5.75
C PHE A 440 28.50 -26.06 5.29
N GLY A 441 27.20 -26.29 5.45
CA GLY A 441 26.51 -27.52 5.05
C GLY A 441 26.53 -28.63 6.10
N GLN A 442 27.23 -28.45 7.23
CA GLN A 442 27.11 -29.37 8.36
C GLN A 442 25.84 -29.06 9.16
N LEU A 443 24.96 -30.07 9.29
CA LEU A 443 23.74 -29.98 10.09
C LEU A 443 24.04 -30.34 11.56
N PRO A 444 23.33 -29.73 12.52
CA PRO A 444 23.41 -30.12 13.93
C PRO A 444 22.75 -31.50 14.17
N GLY A 445 23.10 -32.14 15.28
CA GLY A 445 22.55 -33.43 15.71
C GLY A 445 23.51 -34.61 15.50
N ASN A 446 23.03 -35.82 15.81
CA ASN A 446 23.78 -37.06 15.66
C ASN A 446 23.94 -37.42 14.17
N PRO A 447 25.16 -37.41 13.59
CA PRO A 447 25.35 -37.62 12.15
C PRO A 447 24.85 -38.98 11.65
N ASP A 448 24.97 -40.04 12.45
CA ASP A 448 24.55 -41.39 12.05
C ASP A 448 23.02 -41.48 11.97
N VAL A 449 22.33 -40.86 12.93
CA VAL A 449 20.85 -40.80 12.96
C VAL A 449 20.33 -39.95 11.80
N LEU A 450 20.99 -38.82 11.52
CA LEU A 450 20.67 -37.95 10.38
C LEU A 450 20.80 -38.71 9.05
N LEU A 451 21.93 -39.38 8.82
CA LEU A 451 22.15 -40.14 7.59
C LEU A 451 21.12 -41.26 7.44
N GLY A 452 20.84 -42.00 8.52
CA GLY A 452 19.82 -43.05 8.53
C GLY A 452 18.42 -42.53 8.18
N LEU A 453 18.00 -41.41 8.77
CA LEU A 453 16.72 -40.78 8.46
C LEU A 453 16.65 -40.25 7.03
N LEU A 454 17.72 -39.65 6.51
CA LEU A 454 17.76 -39.21 5.12
C LEU A 454 17.57 -40.38 4.15
N ASP A 455 18.16 -41.54 4.42
CA ASP A 455 17.96 -42.76 3.62
C ASP A 455 16.52 -43.30 3.71
N VAL A 456 15.92 -43.26 4.90
CA VAL A 456 14.49 -43.58 5.10
C VAL A 456 13.61 -42.63 4.30
N PHE A 457 13.87 -41.32 4.32
CA PHE A 457 13.10 -40.33 3.58
C PHE A 457 13.24 -40.52 2.08
N ARG A 458 14.47 -40.73 1.56
CA ARG A 458 14.72 -41.01 0.13
C ARG A 458 13.94 -42.24 -0.33
N THR A 459 14.01 -43.32 0.44
CA THR A 459 13.33 -44.58 0.14
C THR A 459 11.82 -44.41 0.18
N THR A 460 11.28 -43.85 1.26
CA THR A 460 9.83 -43.75 1.46
C THR A 460 9.19 -42.74 0.50
N CYS A 461 9.84 -41.60 0.25
CA CYS A 461 9.37 -40.63 -0.76
C CYS A 461 9.28 -41.24 -2.16
N SER A 462 10.13 -42.23 -2.49
CA SER A 462 10.07 -42.90 -3.80
C SER A 462 8.76 -43.66 -4.03
N LEU A 463 8.05 -44.02 -2.95
CA LEU A 463 6.79 -44.77 -2.95
C LEU A 463 5.55 -43.87 -2.94
N ILE A 464 5.73 -42.55 -2.78
CA ILE A 464 4.63 -41.58 -2.73
C ILE A 464 4.17 -41.22 -4.14
N ASP A 465 2.88 -41.40 -4.40
CA ASP A 465 2.20 -40.95 -5.61
C ASP A 465 1.83 -39.46 -5.44
N LEU A 466 2.43 -38.60 -6.26
CA LEU A 466 2.21 -37.15 -6.21
C LEU A 466 0.82 -36.74 -6.72
N ASP A 467 0.25 -37.52 -7.64
CA ASP A 467 -1.05 -37.25 -8.24
C ASP A 467 -2.19 -37.73 -7.35
N ASN A 468 -1.96 -38.82 -6.61
CA ASN A 468 -2.90 -39.33 -5.63
C ASN A 468 -2.21 -39.89 -4.38
N PRO A 469 -1.88 -39.03 -3.39
CA PRO A 469 -1.17 -39.44 -2.19
C PRO A 469 -1.85 -40.56 -1.41
N THR A 470 -3.19 -40.66 -1.49
CA THR A 470 -3.98 -41.71 -0.82
C THR A 470 -3.74 -43.11 -1.39
N LYS A 471 -3.25 -43.20 -2.64
CA LYS A 471 -2.88 -44.45 -3.32
C LYS A 471 -1.43 -44.86 -3.10
N SER A 472 -0.63 -44.04 -2.43
CA SER A 472 0.77 -44.38 -2.11
C SER A 472 0.85 -45.67 -1.31
N ALA A 473 1.93 -46.43 -1.50
CA ALA A 473 2.19 -47.60 -0.67
C ALA A 473 2.26 -47.18 0.80
N ARG A 474 1.58 -47.93 1.69
CA ARG A 474 1.50 -47.64 3.13
C ARG A 474 0.93 -46.26 3.49
N ALA A 475 0.25 -45.55 2.58
CA ALA A 475 -0.26 -44.20 2.83
C ALA A 475 -1.05 -44.09 4.15
N ARG A 476 -2.00 -45.01 4.39
CA ARG A 476 -2.81 -45.03 5.61
C ARG A 476 -2.00 -45.22 6.88
N GLU A 477 -0.97 -46.07 6.82
CA GLU A 477 -0.08 -46.36 7.95
C GLU A 477 0.79 -45.14 8.27
N ILE A 478 1.36 -44.51 7.24
CA ILE A 478 2.26 -43.35 7.37
C ILE A 478 1.50 -42.07 7.72
N ASP A 479 0.21 -41.96 7.38
CA ASP A 479 -0.60 -40.78 7.70
C ASP A 479 -1.13 -40.80 9.15
N GLN A 480 -1.08 -41.93 9.86
CA GLN A 480 -1.51 -41.98 11.28
C GLN A 480 -0.53 -41.29 12.25
N PRO A 481 0.78 -41.53 12.19
CA PRO A 481 1.71 -40.88 13.10
C PRO A 481 1.95 -39.42 12.69
N THR A 482 2.32 -38.62 13.69
CA THR A 482 3.00 -37.35 13.49
C THR A 482 4.37 -37.57 12.85
N PHE A 483 4.95 -36.52 12.25
CA PHE A 483 6.30 -36.61 11.68
C PHE A 483 7.35 -36.95 12.75
N ARG A 484 7.16 -36.43 13.98
CA ARG A 484 7.94 -36.79 15.17
C ARG A 484 7.96 -38.30 15.40
N GLU A 485 6.78 -38.89 15.56
CA GLU A 485 6.61 -40.30 15.88
C GLU A 485 7.17 -41.19 14.77
N PHE A 486 6.94 -40.82 13.51
CA PHE A 486 7.51 -41.53 12.36
C PHE A 486 9.04 -41.55 12.39
N CYS A 487 9.69 -40.41 12.64
CA CYS A 487 11.15 -40.34 12.69
C CYS A 487 11.73 -41.18 13.83
N ILE A 488 11.11 -41.16 15.01
CA ILE A 488 11.54 -41.99 16.15
C ILE A 488 11.34 -43.47 15.84
N GLN A 489 10.21 -43.85 15.21
CA GLN A 489 9.91 -45.23 14.85
C GLN A 489 10.87 -45.78 13.79
N GLU A 490 11.19 -45.03 12.74
CA GLU A 490 12.05 -45.52 11.66
C GLU A 490 13.54 -45.55 12.07
N SER A 491 13.97 -44.61 12.93
CA SER A 491 15.36 -44.58 13.42
C SER A 491 15.61 -45.44 14.66
N GLN A 492 14.56 -45.79 15.41
CA GLN A 492 14.65 -46.40 16.75
C GLN A 492 15.50 -45.57 17.74
N SER A 493 15.50 -44.24 17.60
CA SER A 493 16.30 -43.33 18.42
C SER A 493 15.52 -42.06 18.78
N GLU A 494 15.65 -41.60 20.03
CA GLU A 494 15.10 -40.31 20.46
C GLU A 494 15.88 -39.12 19.88
N ASP A 495 17.14 -39.31 19.47
CA ASP A 495 17.95 -38.28 18.78
C ASP A 495 17.30 -37.84 17.45
N ALA A 496 16.38 -38.64 16.91
CA ALA A 496 15.59 -38.29 15.72
C ALA A 496 14.66 -37.08 15.94
N LEU A 497 14.33 -36.76 17.19
CA LEU A 497 13.48 -35.64 17.55
C LEU A 497 14.04 -34.31 17.06
N ASP A 498 15.33 -34.07 17.26
CA ASP A 498 15.96 -32.80 16.91
C ASP A 498 15.95 -32.60 15.38
N ILE A 499 16.18 -33.67 14.63
CA ILE A 499 16.13 -33.68 13.16
C ILE A 499 14.69 -33.45 12.66
N ALA A 500 13.71 -34.13 13.26
CA ALA A 500 12.31 -33.96 12.90
C ALA A 500 11.82 -32.52 13.15
N ASN A 501 12.15 -31.95 14.32
CA ASN A 501 11.82 -30.58 14.69
C ASN A 501 12.49 -29.57 13.77
N LEU A 502 13.79 -29.74 13.49
CA LEU A 502 14.52 -28.86 12.58
C LEU A 502 13.86 -28.82 11.20
N LEU A 503 13.59 -29.98 10.60
CA LEU A 503 12.98 -30.07 9.27
C LEU A 503 11.55 -29.51 9.26
N SER A 504 10.71 -29.87 10.22
CA SER A 504 9.33 -29.41 10.29
C SER A 504 9.23 -27.90 10.47
N THR A 505 9.94 -27.36 11.46
CA THR A 505 9.86 -25.92 11.78
C THR A 505 10.50 -25.07 10.67
N CYS A 506 11.63 -25.48 10.10
CA CYS A 506 12.30 -24.73 9.04
C CYS A 506 11.55 -24.78 7.71
N LEU A 507 10.92 -25.90 7.35
CA LEU A 507 10.28 -26.05 6.05
C LEU A 507 8.82 -25.60 6.03
N VAL A 508 8.08 -25.82 7.12
CA VAL A 508 6.62 -25.61 7.17
C VAL A 508 6.14 -24.83 8.40
N GLY A 509 7.03 -24.42 9.31
CA GLY A 509 6.70 -23.48 10.39
C GLY A 509 5.84 -24.07 11.52
N VAL A 510 5.74 -25.39 11.62
CA VAL A 510 5.05 -26.10 12.71
C VAL A 510 5.99 -27.09 13.39
N GLU A 511 5.69 -27.45 14.62
CA GLU A 511 6.42 -28.48 15.36
C GLU A 511 6.18 -29.87 14.75
N SER A 512 7.13 -30.78 14.94
CA SER A 512 7.06 -32.10 14.29
C SER A 512 5.95 -33.01 14.82
N ASP A 513 5.37 -32.69 15.97
CA ASP A 513 4.20 -33.35 16.57
C ASP A 513 2.85 -32.76 16.12
N GLU A 514 2.85 -31.69 15.31
CA GLU A 514 1.62 -31.11 14.75
C GLU A 514 1.28 -31.63 13.34
N VAL A 515 2.29 -32.10 12.59
CA VAL A 515 2.16 -32.41 11.17
C VAL A 515 2.17 -33.92 10.88
N SER A 516 1.36 -34.36 9.91
CA SER A 516 1.36 -35.74 9.41
C SER A 516 2.72 -36.13 8.80
N ALA A 517 3.20 -37.33 9.09
CA ALA A 517 4.40 -37.86 8.43
C ALA A 517 4.18 -38.04 6.92
N LEU A 518 2.99 -38.48 6.50
CA LEU A 518 2.66 -38.60 5.07
C LEU A 518 2.70 -37.23 4.38
N PHE A 519 2.23 -36.17 5.05
CA PHE A 519 2.32 -34.82 4.51
C PHE A 519 3.76 -34.39 4.28
N MET A 520 4.65 -34.60 5.26
CA MET A 520 6.06 -34.22 5.13
C MET A 520 6.76 -34.98 4.01
N LEU A 521 6.50 -36.29 3.88
CA LEU A 521 7.06 -37.09 2.79
C LEU A 521 6.52 -36.69 1.42
N LEU A 522 5.24 -36.34 1.32
CA LEU A 522 4.65 -35.77 0.11
C LEU A 522 5.29 -34.42 -0.23
N TYR A 523 5.52 -33.57 0.77
CA TYR A 523 6.18 -32.29 0.61
C TYR A 523 7.59 -32.48 0.04
N PHE A 524 8.40 -33.36 0.64
CA PHE A 524 9.75 -33.73 0.16
C PHE A 524 9.71 -34.22 -1.28
N LYS A 525 8.84 -35.20 -1.57
CA LYS A 525 8.72 -35.76 -2.92
C LYS A 525 8.34 -34.69 -3.96
N SER A 526 7.46 -33.76 -3.59
CA SER A 526 7.02 -32.69 -4.50
C SER A 526 8.14 -31.70 -4.84
N GLY A 527 9.08 -31.45 -3.92
CA GLY A 527 10.25 -30.59 -4.12
C GLY A 527 11.46 -31.33 -4.73
N ALA A 528 11.20 -32.38 -5.53
CA ALA A 528 12.22 -33.24 -6.13
C ALA A 528 13.10 -34.02 -5.14
N GLY A 529 12.60 -34.28 -3.92
CA GLY A 529 13.26 -35.05 -2.87
C GLY A 529 13.83 -34.19 -1.75
N ILE A 530 14.11 -34.83 -0.60
CA ILE A 530 14.63 -34.15 0.59
C ILE A 530 15.94 -33.41 0.30
N ASP A 531 16.85 -34.04 -0.45
CA ASP A 531 18.17 -33.50 -0.79
C ASP A 531 18.08 -32.16 -1.53
N ASN A 532 17.07 -32.00 -2.39
CA ASN A 532 16.85 -30.76 -3.12
C ASN A 532 16.16 -29.71 -2.25
N ILE A 533 15.19 -30.10 -1.43
CA ILE A 533 14.44 -29.15 -0.59
C ILE A 533 15.35 -28.42 0.41
N ILE A 534 16.35 -29.09 0.97
CA ILE A 534 17.22 -28.52 2.02
C ILE A 534 18.51 -27.89 1.48
N SER A 535 18.71 -27.86 0.16
CA SER A 535 19.99 -27.48 -0.45
C SER A 535 20.00 -26.05 -0.99
N ASP A 536 21.05 -25.31 -0.62
CA ASP A 536 21.39 -24.01 -1.20
C ASP A 536 22.17 -24.12 -2.53
N GLN A 537 22.57 -25.34 -2.93
CA GLN A 537 23.35 -25.57 -4.15
C GLN A 537 22.48 -25.73 -5.39
N LYS A 538 23.12 -25.92 -6.55
CA LYS A 538 22.42 -26.15 -7.83
C LYS A 538 21.40 -27.28 -7.71
N ASN A 539 20.19 -27.05 -8.22
CA ASN A 539 18.99 -27.87 -8.09
C ASN A 539 18.25 -27.78 -6.76
N GLY A 540 18.86 -27.16 -5.75
CA GLY A 540 18.30 -26.97 -4.45
C GLY A 540 17.19 -25.91 -4.42
N GLY A 541 16.33 -25.98 -3.40
CA GLY A 541 15.21 -25.06 -3.20
C GLY A 541 15.64 -23.62 -2.96
N GLN A 542 16.88 -23.40 -2.49
CA GLN A 542 17.42 -22.10 -2.13
C GLN A 542 18.47 -21.57 -3.12
N TYR A 543 18.64 -22.20 -4.29
CA TYR A 543 19.78 -21.95 -5.18
C TYR A 543 19.92 -20.51 -5.70
N LEU A 544 18.80 -19.86 -6.06
CA LEU A 544 18.80 -18.54 -6.67
C LEU A 544 17.92 -17.57 -5.89
N ARG A 545 18.32 -16.30 -5.90
CA ARG A 545 17.52 -15.17 -5.45
C ARG A 545 17.28 -14.20 -6.59
N ASN A 546 16.17 -13.50 -6.54
CA ASN A 546 15.80 -12.50 -7.54
C ASN A 546 16.23 -11.10 -7.06
N ARG A 547 17.06 -10.40 -7.84
CA ARG A 547 17.66 -9.11 -7.46
C ARG A 547 16.62 -8.02 -7.22
N GLN A 548 15.62 -7.95 -8.09
CA GLN A 548 14.49 -7.02 -8.00
C GLN A 548 13.37 -7.53 -7.06
N GLY A 549 13.60 -8.64 -6.34
CA GLY A 549 12.62 -9.29 -5.47
C GLY A 549 11.50 -10.03 -6.19
N ASN A 550 10.86 -10.96 -5.48
CA ASN A 550 9.88 -11.88 -6.06
C ASN A 550 8.50 -11.24 -6.29
N GLN A 551 8.14 -10.19 -5.55
CA GLN A 551 6.86 -9.50 -5.75
C GLN A 551 6.80 -8.77 -7.09
N THR A 552 7.95 -8.33 -7.62
CA THR A 552 8.06 -7.72 -8.95
C THR A 552 7.47 -8.61 -10.03
N ILE A 553 7.64 -9.93 -9.93
CA ILE A 553 7.05 -10.88 -10.90
C ILE A 553 5.52 -10.81 -10.83
N SER A 554 4.93 -10.80 -9.63
CA SER A 554 3.47 -10.69 -9.46
C SER A 554 2.92 -9.35 -9.95
N GLN A 555 3.64 -8.25 -9.71
CA GLN A 555 3.28 -6.92 -10.25
C GLN A 555 3.25 -6.93 -11.78
N ARG A 556 4.30 -7.47 -12.41
CA ARG A 556 4.38 -7.60 -13.88
C ARG A 556 3.28 -8.49 -14.47
N MET A 557 2.94 -9.59 -13.80
CA MET A 557 1.81 -10.45 -14.19
C MET A 557 0.48 -9.69 -14.13
N ALA A 558 0.26 -8.89 -13.09
CA ALA A 558 -0.93 -8.06 -12.95
C ALA A 558 -1.00 -6.95 -14.00
N GLU A 559 0.11 -6.26 -14.26
CA GLU A 559 0.23 -5.26 -15.34
C GLU A 559 -0.14 -5.84 -16.71
N GLU A 560 0.31 -7.07 -17.00
CA GLU A 560 0.02 -7.75 -18.26
C GLU A 560 -1.49 -8.02 -18.46
N LEU A 561 -2.27 -8.15 -17.38
CA LEU A 561 -3.73 -8.32 -17.47
C LEU A 561 -4.44 -7.07 -18.01
N GLY A 562 -3.81 -5.91 -17.93
CA GLY A 562 -4.33 -4.63 -18.41
C GLY A 562 -5.17 -3.90 -17.36
N PRO A 563 -5.57 -2.65 -17.68
CA PRO A 563 -6.35 -1.82 -16.77
C PRO A 563 -7.73 -2.44 -16.49
N ASN A 564 -8.24 -2.25 -15.27
CA ASN A 564 -9.56 -2.74 -14.85
C ASN A 564 -9.73 -4.27 -14.88
N SER A 565 -8.63 -5.03 -14.77
CA SER A 565 -8.67 -6.50 -14.65
C SER A 565 -8.31 -7.02 -13.25
N VAL A 566 -7.66 -6.21 -12.42
CA VAL A 566 -7.32 -6.55 -11.04
C VAL A 566 -7.95 -5.53 -10.11
N PHE A 567 -8.75 -6.00 -9.17
CA PHE A 567 -9.48 -5.20 -8.18
C PHE A 567 -8.90 -5.47 -6.79
N LEU A 568 -8.29 -4.45 -6.19
CA LEU A 568 -7.66 -4.51 -4.87
C LEU A 568 -8.62 -4.00 -3.79
N ARG A 569 -8.31 -4.28 -2.52
CA ARG A 569 -9.13 -3.89 -1.34
C ARG A 569 -10.57 -4.39 -1.44
N MET A 570 -10.75 -5.61 -1.96
CA MET A 570 -12.04 -6.24 -2.13
C MET A 570 -12.06 -7.62 -1.48
N PRO A 571 -12.13 -7.68 -0.13
CA PRO A 571 -12.28 -8.95 0.56
C PRO A 571 -13.55 -9.63 0.10
N VAL A 572 -13.43 -10.85 -0.44
CA VAL A 572 -14.57 -11.67 -0.85
C VAL A 572 -15.20 -12.28 0.38
N THR A 573 -16.50 -12.08 0.55
CA THR A 573 -17.28 -12.56 1.71
C THR A 573 -18.16 -13.75 1.35
N SER A 574 -18.69 -13.81 0.11
CA SER A 574 -19.47 -14.97 -0.35
C SER A 574 -19.29 -15.28 -1.83
N ILE A 575 -19.53 -16.55 -2.17
CA ILE A 575 -19.57 -17.08 -3.54
C ILE A 575 -20.88 -17.85 -3.70
N ASP A 576 -21.75 -17.35 -4.56
CA ASP A 576 -23.06 -17.91 -4.83
C ASP A 576 -23.06 -18.59 -6.20
N GLN A 577 -23.47 -19.86 -6.24
CA GLN A 577 -23.71 -20.62 -7.47
C GLN A 577 -25.21 -20.63 -7.77
N LEU A 578 -25.60 -19.80 -8.73
CA LEU A 578 -27.00 -19.52 -9.08
C LEU A 578 -27.60 -20.63 -9.94
N ARG A 579 -28.94 -20.75 -9.91
CA ARG A 579 -29.68 -21.83 -10.61
C ARG A 579 -29.68 -21.70 -12.13
N ASP A 580 -29.39 -20.52 -12.65
CA ASP A 580 -29.32 -20.17 -14.07
C ASP A 580 -27.98 -20.55 -14.73
N GLY A 581 -27.06 -21.14 -13.96
CA GLY A 581 -25.73 -21.49 -14.45
C GLY A 581 -24.69 -20.38 -14.30
N CYS A 582 -25.02 -19.29 -13.61
CA CYS A 582 -24.06 -18.25 -13.24
C CYS A 582 -23.55 -18.42 -11.81
N CYS A 583 -22.54 -17.65 -11.48
CA CYS A 583 -22.02 -17.41 -10.14
C CYS A 583 -22.02 -15.92 -9.84
N ALA A 584 -22.07 -15.56 -8.57
CA ALA A 584 -21.82 -14.21 -8.10
C ALA A 584 -20.77 -14.25 -6.98
N VAL A 585 -19.76 -13.39 -7.09
CA VAL A 585 -18.75 -13.20 -6.05
C VAL A 585 -19.04 -11.89 -5.34
N HIS A 586 -19.29 -11.93 -4.04
CA HIS A 586 -19.64 -10.75 -3.24
C HIS A 586 -18.47 -10.33 -2.37
N THR A 587 -18.34 -9.03 -2.18
CA THR A 587 -17.28 -8.41 -1.39
C THR A 587 -17.85 -7.71 -0.16
N GLU A 588 -16.99 -7.45 0.82
CA GLU A 588 -17.35 -6.75 2.06
C GLU A 588 -17.95 -5.36 1.81
N GLY A 589 -17.46 -4.64 0.79
CA GLY A 589 -17.98 -3.31 0.38
C GLY A 589 -19.25 -3.34 -0.47
N GLY A 590 -20.01 -4.44 -0.47
CA GLY A 590 -21.28 -4.57 -1.20
C GLY A 590 -21.17 -4.78 -2.72
N ILE A 591 -19.97 -4.73 -3.28
CA ILE A 591 -19.75 -4.95 -4.72
C ILE A 591 -19.91 -6.44 -5.04
N SER A 592 -20.64 -6.73 -6.12
CA SER A 592 -20.82 -8.08 -6.65
C SER A 592 -20.24 -8.22 -8.05
N PHE A 593 -19.62 -9.36 -8.33
CA PHE A 593 -19.06 -9.74 -9.61
C PHE A 593 -19.82 -10.93 -10.21
N PRO A 594 -20.79 -10.69 -11.10
CA PRO A 594 -21.47 -11.76 -11.84
C PRO A 594 -20.50 -12.45 -12.79
N CYS A 595 -20.48 -13.79 -12.77
CA CYS A 595 -19.63 -14.58 -13.63
C CYS A 595 -20.21 -15.96 -13.98
N LYS A 596 -19.55 -16.74 -14.85
CA LYS A 596 -19.95 -18.12 -15.13
C LYS A 596 -19.23 -19.13 -14.23
N ARG A 597 -17.98 -18.84 -13.87
CA ARG A 597 -17.11 -19.69 -13.05
C ARG A 597 -16.21 -18.87 -12.14
N VAL A 598 -15.80 -19.48 -11.03
CA VAL A 598 -14.91 -18.85 -10.04
C VAL A 598 -13.65 -19.69 -9.86
N ILE A 599 -12.49 -19.05 -9.80
CA ILE A 599 -11.23 -19.67 -9.37
C ILE A 599 -10.89 -19.12 -7.99
N VAL A 600 -10.90 -19.97 -6.98
CA VAL A 600 -10.47 -19.65 -5.62
C VAL A 600 -8.98 -19.92 -5.50
N SER A 601 -8.19 -18.86 -5.28
CA SER A 601 -6.72 -18.87 -5.22
C SER A 601 -6.17 -18.47 -3.84
N ILE A 602 -6.90 -18.79 -2.78
CA ILE A 602 -6.51 -18.51 -1.39
C ILE A 602 -6.14 -19.80 -0.66
N PRO A 603 -5.32 -19.75 0.40
CA PRO A 603 -5.02 -20.90 1.24
C PRO A 603 -6.28 -21.64 1.74
N THR A 604 -6.23 -22.97 1.82
CA THR A 604 -7.36 -23.79 2.37
C THR A 604 -7.84 -23.37 3.76
N THR A 605 -6.94 -22.77 4.56
CA THR A 605 -7.25 -22.22 5.90
C THR A 605 -8.21 -21.03 5.86
N LEU A 606 -8.33 -20.37 4.70
CA LEU A 606 -9.18 -19.20 4.48
C LEU A 606 -10.53 -19.54 3.86
N TYR A 607 -10.79 -20.80 3.45
CA TYR A 607 -12.10 -21.14 2.87
C TYR A 607 -13.25 -20.87 3.84
N ARG A 608 -13.03 -21.04 5.14
CA ARG A 608 -14.00 -20.72 6.19
C ARG A 608 -14.34 -19.22 6.33
N GLN A 609 -13.54 -18.33 5.74
CA GLN A 609 -13.80 -16.89 5.72
C GLN A 609 -14.76 -16.50 4.57
N ILE A 610 -15.05 -17.43 3.65
CA ILE A 610 -15.96 -17.22 2.53
C ILE A 610 -17.19 -18.10 2.72
N ALA A 611 -18.37 -17.49 2.68
CA ALA A 611 -19.62 -18.22 2.61
C ALA A 611 -19.81 -18.79 1.20
N PHE A 612 -19.88 -20.11 1.07
CA PHE A 612 -20.20 -20.76 -0.21
C PHE A 612 -21.69 -21.13 -0.24
N ASN A 613 -22.39 -20.73 -1.30
CA ASN A 613 -23.80 -21.07 -1.50
C ASN A 613 -23.98 -21.83 -2.83
N PRO A 614 -24.36 -23.13 -2.81
CA PRO A 614 -24.54 -23.97 -1.63
C PRO A 614 -23.21 -24.25 -0.91
N ALA A 615 -23.30 -24.65 0.36
CA ALA A 615 -22.15 -24.97 1.19
C ALA A 615 -21.23 -26.01 0.54
N LEU A 616 -19.92 -25.89 0.81
CA LEU A 616 -18.94 -26.86 0.32
C LEU A 616 -19.28 -28.29 0.78
N PRO A 617 -19.06 -29.31 -0.06
CA PRO A 617 -19.25 -30.70 0.33
C PRO A 617 -18.48 -31.05 1.61
N LYS A 618 -19.06 -31.90 2.46
CA LYS A 618 -18.48 -32.27 3.76
C LYS A 618 -17.00 -32.69 3.68
N ARG A 619 -16.60 -33.41 2.63
CA ARG A 619 -15.20 -33.84 2.44
C ARG A 619 -14.25 -32.65 2.24
N LYS A 620 -14.66 -31.64 1.48
CA LYS A 620 -13.92 -30.38 1.26
C LYS A 620 -13.91 -29.52 2.53
N ALA A 621 -15.02 -29.49 3.28
CA ALA A 621 -15.08 -28.78 4.57
C ALA A 621 -14.08 -29.37 5.59
N ILE A 622 -13.96 -30.70 5.68
CA ILE A 622 -12.96 -31.37 6.54
C ILE A 622 -11.53 -30.88 6.22
N LEU A 623 -11.17 -30.66 4.95
CA LEU A 623 -9.86 -30.08 4.60
C LEU A 623 -9.69 -28.67 5.16
N SER A 624 -10.68 -27.81 5.00
CA SER A 624 -10.61 -26.43 5.52
C SER A 624 -10.50 -26.40 7.04
N GLU A 625 -11.18 -27.31 7.74
CA GLU A 625 -11.19 -27.41 9.20
C GLU A 625 -9.91 -28.03 9.78
N ASN A 626 -9.19 -28.84 9.00
CA ASN A 626 -8.03 -29.61 9.45
C ASN A 626 -6.74 -29.27 8.69
N THR A 627 -6.70 -28.06 8.12
CA THR A 627 -5.46 -27.48 7.61
C THR A 627 -5.05 -26.29 8.47
N ALA A 628 -3.75 -26.13 8.65
CA ALA A 628 -3.16 -25.02 9.41
C ALA A 628 -1.95 -24.47 8.68
N THR A 629 -1.66 -23.19 8.86
CA THR A 629 -0.41 -22.56 8.42
C THR A 629 0.56 -22.45 9.59
N GLY A 630 1.85 -22.63 9.32
CA GLY A 630 2.89 -22.45 10.32
C GLY A 630 3.07 -21.01 10.77
N TYR A 631 3.78 -20.86 11.89
CA TYR A 631 4.35 -19.58 12.29
C TYR A 631 5.69 -19.39 11.58
N TYR A 632 5.80 -18.34 10.79
CA TYR A 632 6.99 -18.04 10.01
C TYR A 632 7.17 -16.54 9.89
N THR A 633 8.23 -16.02 10.49
CA THR A 633 8.56 -14.59 10.51
C THR A 633 9.98 -14.39 10.04
N LYS A 634 10.19 -13.31 9.28
CA LYS A 634 11.52 -12.81 8.93
C LYS A 634 11.81 -11.53 9.68
N VAL A 635 12.97 -11.49 10.31
CA VAL A 635 13.66 -10.25 10.68
C VAL A 635 14.90 -10.15 9.81
N ILE A 636 15.09 -9.04 9.11
CA ILE A 636 16.22 -8.85 8.19
C ILE A 636 17.07 -7.69 8.69
N TYR A 637 18.34 -7.98 8.99
CA TYR A 637 19.32 -6.96 9.33
C TYR A 637 20.10 -6.60 8.07
N VAL A 638 20.02 -5.33 7.68
CA VAL A 638 20.74 -4.75 6.54
C VAL A 638 21.97 -4.02 7.06
N PHE A 639 23.09 -4.17 6.38
CA PHE A 639 24.38 -3.59 6.78
C PHE A 639 25.02 -2.79 5.65
N LYS A 640 25.92 -1.88 6.02
CA LYS A 640 26.72 -1.11 5.08
C LYS A 640 27.75 -1.96 4.32
N GLU A 641 28.20 -3.05 4.94
CA GLU A 641 29.22 -3.94 4.40
C GLU A 641 29.04 -5.38 4.90
N PRO A 642 29.52 -6.39 4.17
CA PRO A 642 29.38 -7.80 4.53
C PRO A 642 30.47 -8.24 5.52
N TRP A 643 30.43 -7.70 6.74
CA TRP A 643 31.44 -7.95 7.78
C TRP A 643 31.62 -9.44 8.11
N TRP A 644 30.54 -10.23 8.04
CA TRP A 644 30.59 -11.68 8.27
C TRP A 644 31.34 -12.41 7.17
N GLN A 645 31.14 -12.02 5.90
CA GLN A 645 31.86 -12.62 4.77
C GLN A 645 33.36 -12.31 4.88
N LYS A 646 33.73 -11.07 5.25
CA LYS A 646 35.14 -10.68 5.49
C LYS A 646 35.79 -11.48 6.61
N ALA A 647 35.01 -11.88 7.61
CA ALA A 647 35.45 -12.72 8.72
C ALA A 647 35.38 -14.23 8.44
N GLY A 648 35.04 -14.63 7.21
CA GLY A 648 35.00 -16.03 6.80
C GLY A 648 33.71 -16.78 7.13
N PHE A 649 32.66 -16.10 7.59
CA PHE A 649 31.37 -16.72 7.92
C PHE A 649 30.45 -16.81 6.69
N SER A 650 29.60 -17.84 6.68
CA SER A 650 28.57 -18.06 5.66
C SER A 650 27.36 -17.13 5.82
N GLY A 651 27.22 -16.49 6.99
CA GLY A 651 26.00 -15.77 7.38
C GLY A 651 24.87 -16.70 7.82
N VAL A 652 25.16 -17.99 8.02
CA VAL A 652 24.26 -18.97 8.62
C VAL A 652 24.53 -19.09 10.12
N LEU A 653 23.44 -19.12 10.86
CA LEU A 653 23.34 -19.50 12.26
C LEU A 653 22.26 -20.58 12.28
N ASP A 654 22.48 -21.69 12.97
CA ASP A 654 21.43 -22.63 13.39
C ASP A 654 21.41 -22.67 14.92
N SER A 655 20.23 -22.58 15.51
CA SER A 655 20.09 -22.42 16.96
C SER A 655 18.94 -23.20 17.58
N ASP A 656 19.29 -23.96 18.62
CA ASP A 656 18.34 -24.55 19.55
C ASP A 656 17.83 -23.53 20.58
N LYS A 657 18.40 -22.32 20.62
CA LYS A 657 17.93 -21.20 21.44
C LYS A 657 17.09 -20.25 20.58
N GLY A 658 15.96 -19.80 21.13
CA GLY A 658 15.12 -18.81 20.48
C GLY A 658 15.52 -17.36 20.81
N PRO A 659 14.97 -16.37 20.07
CA PRO A 659 13.91 -16.55 19.06
C PRO A 659 14.38 -16.93 17.64
N ILE A 660 15.60 -16.60 17.24
CA ILE A 660 16.14 -16.92 15.90
C ILE A 660 16.49 -18.40 15.85
N ILE A 661 15.85 -19.15 14.95
CA ILE A 661 16.11 -20.58 14.76
C ILE A 661 17.20 -20.80 13.74
N PHE A 662 17.12 -20.07 12.63
CA PHE A 662 18.20 -20.08 11.66
C PHE A 662 18.34 -18.75 10.93
N THR A 663 19.48 -18.55 10.28
CA THR A 663 19.74 -17.39 9.44
C THR A 663 20.30 -17.78 8.08
N ARG A 664 20.19 -16.89 7.11
CA ARG A 664 20.80 -17.01 5.79
C ARG A 664 21.38 -15.66 5.35
N ASP A 665 22.54 -15.69 4.71
CA ASP A 665 23.05 -14.54 3.97
C ASP A 665 22.12 -14.27 2.79
N THR A 666 21.50 -13.10 2.81
CA THR A 666 20.60 -12.62 1.78
C THR A 666 21.13 -11.33 1.14
N SER A 667 22.44 -11.24 1.00
CA SER A 667 23.10 -10.18 0.24
C SER A 667 22.91 -10.35 -1.27
N ILE A 668 22.94 -9.22 -1.98
CA ILE A 668 23.08 -9.15 -3.44
C ILE A 668 24.29 -8.24 -3.73
N PRO A 669 25.48 -8.81 -3.95
CA PRO A 669 26.71 -8.03 -4.17
C PRO A 669 26.61 -7.06 -5.35
N ALA A 670 25.94 -7.47 -6.43
CA ALA A 670 25.73 -6.64 -7.62
C ALA A 670 24.97 -5.33 -7.34
N ASP A 671 24.20 -5.28 -6.26
CA ASP A 671 23.36 -4.15 -5.86
C ASP A 671 23.89 -3.42 -4.61
N ASN A 672 25.10 -3.77 -4.14
CA ASN A 672 25.64 -3.30 -2.86
C ASN A 672 24.65 -3.47 -1.69
N GLN A 673 23.87 -4.56 -1.74
CA GLN A 673 22.87 -4.90 -0.73
C GLN A 673 23.45 -6.00 0.14
N TRP A 674 23.65 -5.72 1.43
CA TRP A 674 24.25 -6.67 2.38
C TRP A 674 23.26 -6.92 3.50
N SER A 675 22.75 -8.15 3.62
CA SER A 675 21.83 -8.49 4.70
C SER A 675 21.93 -9.93 5.15
N ILE A 676 21.54 -10.15 6.40
CA ILE A 676 21.25 -11.48 6.93
C ILE A 676 19.76 -11.54 7.26
N THR A 677 19.08 -12.54 6.72
CA THR A 677 17.69 -12.85 7.07
C THR A 677 17.67 -13.84 8.22
N CYS A 678 16.99 -13.47 9.30
CA CYS A 678 16.77 -14.28 10.48
C CYS A 678 15.35 -14.85 10.46
N PHE A 679 15.26 -16.15 10.68
CA PHE A 679 14.02 -16.91 10.67
C PHE A 679 13.60 -17.24 12.09
N ILE A 680 12.40 -16.77 12.44
CA ILE A 680 11.73 -17.05 13.69
C ILE A 680 10.50 -17.90 13.35
N VAL A 681 10.54 -19.18 13.73
CA VAL A 681 9.58 -20.20 13.27
C VAL A 681 9.04 -21.04 14.42
N GLY A 682 7.93 -21.75 14.17
CA GLY A 682 7.35 -22.70 15.13
C GLY A 682 6.91 -22.05 16.46
N ASP A 683 6.96 -22.82 17.54
CA ASP A 683 6.49 -22.42 18.87
C ASP A 683 7.34 -21.35 19.53
N LYS A 684 8.64 -21.37 19.28
CA LYS A 684 9.54 -20.29 19.69
C LYS A 684 9.09 -18.97 19.05
N GLY A 685 8.69 -19.02 17.79
CA GLY A 685 8.11 -17.87 17.09
C GLY A 685 6.73 -17.46 17.59
N ARG A 686 5.82 -18.42 17.82
CA ARG A 686 4.51 -18.13 18.43
C ARG A 686 4.64 -17.48 19.80
N SER A 687 5.60 -17.91 20.61
CA SER A 687 5.89 -17.33 21.92
C SER A 687 6.49 -15.92 21.79
N TRP A 688 7.42 -15.73 20.85
CA TRP A 688 8.03 -14.44 20.54
C TRP A 688 7.00 -13.41 20.03
N SER A 689 6.07 -13.82 19.17
CA SER A 689 5.01 -12.98 18.58
C SER A 689 4.13 -12.24 19.58
N LYS A 690 3.92 -12.85 20.76
CA LYS A 690 3.10 -12.31 21.85
C LYS A 690 3.74 -11.11 22.56
N LEU A 691 5.04 -10.89 22.36
CA LEU A 691 5.77 -9.78 22.99
C LEU A 691 5.54 -8.47 22.21
N PRO A 692 5.67 -7.29 22.84
CA PRO A 692 5.68 -6.01 22.14
C PRO A 692 6.79 -5.92 21.09
N ARG A 693 6.56 -5.20 19.99
CA ARG A 693 7.49 -5.13 18.84
C ARG A 693 8.90 -4.73 19.23
N ALA A 694 9.05 -3.70 20.06
CA ALA A 694 10.36 -3.27 20.54
C ALA A 694 11.13 -4.39 21.26
N VAL A 695 10.44 -5.12 22.15
CA VAL A 695 11.03 -6.25 22.91
C VAL A 695 11.38 -7.42 21.99
N ARG A 696 10.53 -7.70 21.00
CA ARG A 696 10.77 -8.73 19.99
C ARG A 696 12.06 -8.49 19.21
N LEU A 697 12.20 -7.30 18.64
CA LEU A 697 13.37 -6.91 17.86
C LEU A 697 14.63 -6.86 18.74
N GLN A 698 14.51 -6.34 19.97
CA GLN A 698 15.61 -6.35 20.93
C GLN A 698 16.12 -7.77 21.21
N ARG A 699 15.23 -8.72 21.55
CA ARG A 699 15.63 -10.11 21.86
C ARG A 699 16.26 -10.83 20.67
N ALA A 700 15.71 -10.62 19.46
CA ALA A 700 16.30 -11.17 18.25
C ALA A 700 17.70 -10.58 18.01
N TRP A 701 17.87 -9.27 18.19
CA TRP A 701 19.15 -8.59 18.03
C TRP A 701 20.20 -9.03 19.05
N GLU A 702 19.81 -9.17 20.32
CA GLU A 702 20.69 -9.67 21.39
C GLU A 702 21.19 -11.08 21.13
N GLN A 703 20.32 -11.99 20.66
CA GLN A 703 20.74 -13.34 20.26
C GLN A 703 21.69 -13.29 19.07
N PHE A 704 21.35 -12.53 18.03
CA PHE A 704 22.18 -12.38 16.84
C PHE A 704 23.59 -11.88 17.17
N CYS A 705 23.67 -10.82 17.99
CA CYS A 705 24.93 -10.28 18.50
C CYS A 705 25.69 -11.30 19.34
N ARG A 706 25.02 -12.07 20.20
CA ARG A 706 25.69 -13.09 21.02
C ARG A 706 26.30 -14.20 20.17
N ALA A 707 25.55 -14.68 19.18
CA ALA A 707 25.97 -15.76 18.29
C ALA A 707 27.20 -15.37 17.47
N PHE A 708 27.08 -14.36 16.59
CA PHE A 708 28.20 -13.93 15.75
C PHE A 708 29.28 -13.19 16.53
N GLY A 709 28.90 -12.41 17.56
CA GLY A 709 29.79 -11.66 18.44
C GLY A 709 30.76 -12.51 19.24
N THR A 710 30.50 -13.81 19.37
CA THR A 710 31.45 -14.77 19.96
C THR A 710 32.75 -14.85 19.13
N PHE A 711 32.68 -14.61 17.82
CA PHE A 711 33.81 -14.80 16.91
C PHE A 711 34.25 -13.54 16.16
N VAL A 712 33.33 -12.59 15.95
CA VAL A 712 33.58 -11.39 15.15
C VAL A 712 32.77 -10.21 15.68
N HIS A 713 33.32 -9.00 15.63
CA HIS A 713 32.57 -7.79 15.97
C HIS A 713 31.35 -7.61 15.05
N VAL A 714 30.16 -7.47 15.65
CA VAL A 714 28.90 -7.25 14.94
C VAL A 714 28.58 -5.74 14.94
N PRO A 715 28.71 -5.01 13.82
CA PRO A 715 28.29 -3.63 13.74
C PRO A 715 26.76 -3.51 13.80
N ALA A 716 26.26 -2.33 14.17
CA ALA A 716 24.83 -2.04 14.12
C ALA A 716 24.30 -2.10 12.67
N PRO A 717 23.06 -2.59 12.45
CA PRO A 717 22.46 -2.61 11.13
C PRO A 717 22.07 -1.20 10.70
N THR A 718 22.16 -0.92 9.41
CA THR A 718 21.68 0.34 8.81
C THR A 718 20.16 0.36 8.65
N ASN A 719 19.53 -0.82 8.60
CA ASN A 719 18.09 -0.98 8.54
C ASN A 719 17.68 -2.33 9.14
N THR A 720 16.51 -2.39 9.77
CA THR A 720 15.94 -3.60 10.34
C THR A 720 14.51 -3.75 9.84
N LEU A 721 14.26 -4.82 9.08
CA LEU A 721 12.95 -5.12 8.50
C LEU A 721 12.30 -6.29 9.22
N GLU A 722 10.97 -6.28 9.33
CA GLU A 722 10.19 -7.32 10.03
C GLU A 722 8.89 -7.58 9.27
N MET A 723 8.49 -8.85 9.18
CA MET A 723 7.17 -9.24 8.67
C MET A 723 6.62 -10.46 9.41
N GLU A 724 5.50 -10.27 10.12
CA GLU A 724 4.80 -11.31 10.87
C GLU A 724 3.55 -11.79 10.13
N TRP A 725 3.70 -12.80 9.27
CA TRP A 725 2.62 -13.33 8.42
C TRP A 725 1.37 -13.80 9.18
N ILE A 726 1.49 -14.16 10.46
CA ILE A 726 0.35 -14.57 11.28
C ILE A 726 -0.56 -13.40 11.68
N LYS A 727 -0.03 -12.17 11.72
CA LYS A 727 -0.76 -10.96 12.09
C LYS A 727 -1.46 -10.29 10.91
N GLU A 728 -1.21 -10.79 9.69
CA GLU A 728 -1.85 -10.29 8.49
C GLU A 728 -3.26 -10.90 8.32
N PRO A 729 -4.33 -10.09 8.23
CA PRO A 729 -5.72 -10.54 8.25
C PRO A 729 -6.11 -11.58 7.19
N PHE A 730 -5.42 -11.61 6.06
CA PHE A 730 -5.74 -12.48 4.91
C PHE A 730 -4.67 -13.54 4.63
N PHE A 731 -3.80 -13.85 5.60
CA PHE A 731 -2.76 -14.86 5.44
C PHE A 731 -2.71 -15.89 6.56
N PHE A 732 -2.90 -15.45 7.82
CA PHE A 732 -2.90 -16.29 9.03
C PHE A 732 -1.65 -17.19 9.19
N GLY A 733 -0.53 -16.83 8.56
CA GLY A 733 0.73 -17.55 8.64
C GLY A 733 1.33 -17.96 7.29
N ALA A 734 2.41 -18.73 7.38
CA ALA A 734 3.29 -19.09 6.28
C ALA A 734 4.08 -20.38 6.63
N PRO A 735 4.74 -21.04 5.67
CA PRO A 735 4.76 -20.76 4.24
C PRO A 735 3.50 -21.29 3.52
N CYS A 736 3.02 -22.49 3.87
CA CYS A 736 1.85 -23.11 3.23
C CYS A 736 0.97 -23.86 4.23
N PRO A 737 -0.29 -24.14 3.88
CA PRO A 737 -1.13 -25.04 4.66
C PRO A 737 -0.52 -26.44 4.77
N ILE A 738 -0.51 -26.97 5.99
CA ILE A 738 -0.18 -28.36 6.33
C ILE A 738 -1.45 -29.11 6.70
N THR A 739 -1.36 -30.43 6.76
CA THR A 739 -2.42 -31.30 7.28
C THR A 739 -1.95 -32.05 8.52
N THR A 740 -2.84 -32.14 9.51
CA THR A 740 -2.64 -32.98 10.70
C THR A 740 -2.76 -34.48 10.33
N PRO A 741 -2.32 -35.40 11.21
CA PRO A 741 -2.42 -36.84 10.96
C PRO A 741 -3.82 -37.33 10.57
N GLY A 742 -3.88 -38.22 9.59
CA GLY A 742 -5.07 -38.90 9.09
C GLY A 742 -5.92 -38.10 8.10
N VAL A 743 -5.62 -36.81 7.87
CA VAL A 743 -6.42 -35.94 6.99
C VAL A 743 -6.19 -36.26 5.51
N LEU A 744 -4.93 -36.42 5.09
CA LEU A 744 -4.60 -36.62 3.67
C LEU A 744 -5.21 -37.89 3.12
N THR A 745 -5.14 -39.00 3.85
CA THR A 745 -5.69 -40.27 3.39
C THR A 745 -7.22 -40.30 3.41
N LYS A 746 -7.85 -39.42 4.18
CA LYS A 746 -9.31 -39.32 4.28
C LYS A 746 -9.92 -38.42 3.20
N VAL A 747 -9.30 -37.27 2.93
CA VAL A 747 -9.85 -36.21 2.07
C VAL A 747 -8.82 -35.49 1.20
N GLY A 748 -7.57 -35.94 1.12
CA GLY A 748 -6.51 -35.25 0.35
C GLY A 748 -6.77 -35.19 -1.16
N ASP A 749 -7.57 -36.11 -1.70
CA ASP A 749 -8.07 -36.09 -3.08
C ASP A 749 -9.03 -34.92 -3.38
N GLU A 750 -9.58 -34.29 -2.35
CA GLU A 750 -10.47 -33.14 -2.49
C GLU A 750 -9.71 -31.81 -2.65
N LEU A 751 -8.39 -31.75 -2.43
CA LEU A 751 -7.63 -30.49 -2.40
C LEU A 751 -7.86 -29.62 -3.65
N ALA A 752 -7.64 -30.20 -4.83
CA ALA A 752 -7.80 -29.53 -6.11
C ALA A 752 -9.18 -29.74 -6.75
N THR A 753 -10.01 -30.64 -6.20
CA THR A 753 -11.30 -31.04 -6.80
C THR A 753 -12.27 -29.85 -6.88
N PRO A 754 -12.81 -29.54 -8.08
CA PRO A 754 -13.82 -28.50 -8.25
C PRO A 754 -15.13 -28.84 -7.55
N VAL A 755 -15.84 -27.80 -7.12
CA VAL A 755 -17.18 -27.90 -6.54
C VAL A 755 -18.12 -27.12 -7.43
N GLY A 756 -18.83 -27.83 -8.32
CA GLY A 756 -19.71 -27.21 -9.31
C GLY A 756 -18.93 -26.30 -10.26
N ARG A 757 -19.16 -24.99 -10.13
CA ARG A 757 -18.54 -23.91 -10.95
C ARG A 757 -17.36 -23.24 -10.25
N VAL A 758 -17.00 -23.71 -9.06
CA VAL A 758 -15.87 -23.21 -8.26
C VAL A 758 -14.68 -24.14 -8.40
N HIS A 759 -13.56 -23.60 -8.88
CA HIS A 759 -12.30 -24.28 -9.10
C HIS A 759 -11.27 -23.80 -8.06
N PHE A 760 -10.45 -24.69 -7.54
CA PHE A 760 -9.53 -24.37 -6.44
C PHE A 760 -8.10 -24.46 -6.91
N VAL A 761 -7.33 -23.38 -6.77
CA VAL A 761 -5.90 -23.29 -7.06
C VAL A 761 -5.17 -22.77 -5.82
N GLY A 762 -3.86 -22.86 -5.83
CA GLY A 762 -3.04 -22.59 -4.65
C GLY A 762 -1.86 -23.55 -4.63
N THR A 763 -0.74 -23.15 -4.05
CA THR A 763 0.48 -23.96 -4.05
C THR A 763 0.28 -25.34 -3.39
N GLU A 764 -0.61 -25.44 -2.41
CA GLU A 764 -1.04 -26.67 -1.75
C GLU A 764 -1.84 -27.61 -2.66
N THR A 765 -2.33 -27.14 -3.79
CA THR A 765 -3.00 -27.97 -4.81
C THR A 765 -2.01 -28.48 -5.87
N SER A 766 -0.76 -28.04 -5.81
CA SER A 766 0.27 -28.44 -6.78
C SER A 766 0.77 -29.86 -6.51
N ARG A 767 1.09 -30.52 -7.63
CA ARG A 767 1.78 -31.80 -7.68
C ARG A 767 3.29 -31.62 -7.42
N ASP A 768 3.88 -30.65 -8.10
CA ASP A 768 5.30 -30.32 -8.01
C ASP A 768 5.48 -29.02 -7.22
N TRP A 769 6.52 -28.99 -6.37
CA TRP A 769 6.90 -27.85 -5.53
C TRP A 769 5.75 -27.27 -4.70
N ARG A 770 5.01 -28.18 -4.04
CA ARG A 770 3.96 -27.82 -3.10
C ARG A 770 4.52 -26.91 -2.01
N GLY A 771 3.83 -25.80 -1.74
CA GLY A 771 4.24 -24.81 -0.74
C GLY A 771 5.17 -23.71 -1.25
N TYR A 772 5.66 -23.82 -2.49
CA TYR A 772 6.56 -22.84 -3.11
C TYR A 772 5.87 -22.01 -4.19
N MET A 773 6.55 -20.95 -4.66
CA MET A 773 6.08 -20.11 -5.78
C MET A 773 5.91 -20.93 -7.07
N GLU A 774 6.78 -21.91 -7.32
CA GLU A 774 6.66 -22.84 -8.46
C GLU A 774 5.33 -23.61 -8.42
N GLY A 775 4.98 -24.19 -7.26
CA GLY A 775 3.70 -24.87 -7.11
C GLY A 775 2.52 -23.93 -7.29
N ALA A 776 2.65 -22.66 -6.87
CA ALA A 776 1.61 -21.67 -7.08
C ALA A 776 1.37 -21.44 -8.58
N VAL A 777 2.42 -21.16 -9.36
CA VAL A 777 2.31 -20.96 -10.81
C VAL A 777 1.74 -22.19 -11.51
N ARG A 778 2.25 -23.39 -11.21
CA ARG A 778 1.73 -24.65 -11.80
C ARG A 778 0.26 -24.88 -11.47
N SER A 779 -0.14 -24.64 -10.23
CA SER A 779 -1.55 -24.76 -9.84
C SER A 779 -2.46 -23.79 -10.60
N GLY A 780 -1.98 -22.56 -10.85
CA GLY A 780 -2.69 -21.56 -11.64
C GLY A 780 -2.86 -21.97 -13.10
N GLN A 781 -1.80 -22.50 -13.72
CA GLN A 781 -1.86 -23.05 -15.09
C GLN A 781 -2.89 -24.18 -15.20
N ARG A 782 -2.88 -25.12 -14.24
CA ARG A 782 -3.87 -26.20 -14.18
C ARG A 782 -5.29 -25.64 -14.04
N GLY A 783 -5.53 -24.77 -13.06
CA GLY A 783 -6.87 -24.22 -12.79
C GLY A 783 -7.43 -23.40 -13.96
N GLY A 784 -6.58 -22.60 -14.60
CA GLY A 784 -6.95 -21.87 -15.82
C GLY A 784 -7.38 -22.82 -16.94
N ALA A 785 -6.59 -23.87 -17.21
CA ALA A 785 -6.92 -24.86 -18.23
C ALA A 785 -8.21 -25.65 -17.90
N GLU A 786 -8.41 -25.99 -16.63
CA GLU A 786 -9.60 -26.69 -16.13
C GLU A 786 -10.87 -25.85 -16.33
N VAL A 787 -10.83 -24.55 -16.00
CA VAL A 787 -11.94 -23.62 -16.22
C VAL A 787 -12.23 -23.41 -17.69
N VAL A 788 -11.20 -23.20 -18.51
CA VAL A 788 -11.35 -23.04 -19.97
C VAL A 788 -12.02 -24.26 -20.58
N LYS A 789 -11.56 -25.46 -20.23
CA LYS A 789 -12.17 -26.71 -20.69
C LYS A 789 -13.65 -26.79 -20.30
N ALA A 790 -13.97 -26.39 -19.08
CA ALA A 790 -15.33 -26.43 -18.58
C ALA A 790 -16.25 -25.40 -19.24
N LEU A 791 -15.75 -24.18 -19.53
CA LEU A 791 -16.48 -23.16 -20.29
C LEU A 791 -16.74 -23.60 -21.74
N LEU A 792 -15.77 -24.24 -22.39
CA LEU A 792 -15.92 -24.73 -23.77
C LEU A 792 -16.86 -25.95 -23.88
N ALA A 793 -17.05 -26.69 -22.80
CA ALA A 793 -17.95 -27.84 -22.75
C ALA A 793 -19.41 -27.46 -22.49
N GLU A 794 -19.70 -26.22 -22.11
CA GLU A 794 -21.07 -25.75 -21.93
C GLU A 794 -21.72 -25.52 -23.31
N PRO A 795 -22.91 -26.06 -23.56
CA PRO A 795 -23.58 -25.87 -24.84
C PRO A 795 -23.82 -24.38 -25.06
N VAL A 796 -23.37 -23.87 -26.20
CA VAL A 796 -23.68 -22.50 -26.65
C VAL A 796 -25.20 -22.41 -26.69
N ALA A 797 -25.80 -21.66 -25.78
CA ALA A 797 -27.20 -21.29 -25.89
C ALA A 797 -27.34 -20.55 -27.23
N HIS A 798 -27.97 -21.19 -28.21
CA HIS A 798 -28.36 -20.52 -29.44
C HIS A 798 -29.25 -19.35 -29.05
N LEU A 799 -28.73 -18.13 -29.24
CA LEU A 799 -29.48 -16.88 -29.18
C LEU A 799 -30.65 -16.90 -30.17
#